data_AF-A0A2Z4L5X3-F1
#
_entry.id   AF-A0A2Z4L5X3-F1
#
_cell.length_a   1.000
_cell.length_b   1.000
_cell.length_c   1.000
_cell.angle_alpha   90.00
_cell.angle_beta   90.00
_cell.angle_gamma   90.00
#
_symmetry.space_group_name_H-M   'P 1'
#
loop_
_entity.id
_entity.type
_entity.pdbx_description
1 polymer ?
#
loop_
_entity_poly.entity_id
_entity_poly.type
_entity_poly.pdbx_seq_one_letter_code
_entity_poly.pdbx_strand_id
1 'polypeptide(L)'
;MQLSKSINKQNTIKSENKISNSNETSKRIKKENSQNNLKSSSDVGTFKELQEEIDKTGIGNVLKLTRDYKATSVNFLGRGDIDITYPIKINGQGHTLDANNIDRIFNIQSADVFIYNLTLINGDPLAKGSFIYWKGSRGLLENCTFKNVYKNGIQASTYSAIYLKSYNATIKDCVFHNLASKEGSAIYIDDQLDKIINCEFTDNYDEVAAKSQDGILLTKAGGAIYVNDKYTLIKDCYFNNNIAEEGGAIYINSNYVTVETCDFINNKASENGAAIYSNEYNVDIKNNSFALNRIGNGINPTSTIYNNIYSTKTMDADNNWWSNSITNKNVDLTYVNDEITVKDRIYLDIDYPSSAKLNNPVEIRVTLKKDDKTINGNIGRRLQVTASNAKVTPTSFRLDCTKTIKYTPIQDTKGNFTIYVGELSFTKDIEHIPIYSFTELQREINKAKNEYTLTHDYTYTPNIDDNSGIKISTPLKINGNGYTINGLNKSRLINIVSDNVTLENINLINGKWPKASAIYWDGSNGLLKNSNISHNYGGLNSVIYIEKDNVTLLSNTFNNNKAINEKGIIALNGNDISIINNTIKNSNIKNNQYPVGVPPNKKRDNYLNHCRVYENNSVYQTFTILEQRIKEIPDFYLDDDYTYDSEIDKGLKNGIKITKSIILDGSEHTINGNHAARIFDIESDNVTIKNISLINGKTDSKGGAIYWNGKNGILENSKLENNYAVMGGAVYINKANTKINRNTFNNNTAKNKGGAIHVQSPTSITNNLFTNNNASGYNKAVNFYDKKYLKPFTNNVYINNTQFTFETKIGSFTELQELINSANGTLTLTQGYKYHPIADTSLKNGIKITKAITIDGKKTMTSTGDKQIIDGNKEARIFDITSNNVTLTNVKLINGINDERGGAIIWDASNGKLENSIIENNFAPRGGAIYLKKENNTMTNNNFKYNSAAYGGAIYVSANNTTLENNIFQDNEAKNGPNYAVYTTNQLYVNDINNTYINNHAADYGGNAEDDDKNTPSYQENKKTVNNQKTTHNVNNIAKITVKKNNKVIKINNNQLTLATLNNIFGLNFTNGHLAVYIDGKLVFNDTTTDDLSQIIYDLLKLLSGNHEIKVEFTDNEGKTNTYTETITV
;
A
#
# COMPACT_ATOMS: atom_id res chain seq x y z
N MET A 1 23.05 -8.49 -45.91
CA MET A 1 24.44 -8.38 -45.42
C MET A 1 24.34 -7.81 -44.01
N GLN A 2 24.49 -8.61 -42.97
CA GLN A 2 25.75 -9.14 -42.39
C GLN A 2 26.45 -8.13 -41.45
N LEU A 3 26.55 -8.53 -40.17
CA LEU A 3 27.70 -8.52 -39.26
C LEU A 3 28.72 -7.34 -39.32
N SER A 4 29.27 -6.83 -38.21
CA SER A 4 29.14 -7.15 -36.77
C SER A 4 30.09 -6.28 -35.92
N LYS A 5 30.05 -6.46 -34.58
CA LYS A 5 31.10 -6.13 -33.57
C LYS A 5 31.29 -4.63 -33.26
N SER A 6 31.31 -4.09 -32.03
CA SER A 6 31.40 -4.52 -30.60
C SER A 6 32.73 -4.14 -29.93
N ILE A 7 32.70 -4.00 -28.59
CA ILE A 7 33.81 -3.81 -27.62
C ILE A 7 34.16 -2.34 -27.30
N ASN A 8 34.44 -1.91 -26.05
CA ASN A 8 33.95 -2.30 -24.70
C ASN A 8 34.47 -1.30 -23.63
N LYS A 9 33.82 -1.23 -22.45
CA LYS A 9 34.33 -0.66 -21.16
C LYS A 9 34.61 0.87 -21.14
N GLN A 10 34.63 1.58 -20.00
CA GLN A 10 34.53 1.18 -18.58
C GLN A 10 33.90 2.28 -17.68
N ASN A 11 33.15 1.86 -16.62
CA ASN A 11 33.05 2.32 -15.21
C ASN A 11 33.42 3.79 -14.80
N THR A 12 32.87 4.47 -13.76
CA THR A 12 31.81 4.33 -12.69
C THR A 12 31.78 5.69 -11.88
N ILE A 13 31.04 6.04 -10.79
CA ILE A 13 30.08 5.41 -9.83
C ILE A 13 29.22 6.51 -9.12
N LYS A 14 27.91 6.27 -8.84
CA LYS A 14 26.99 6.90 -7.81
C LYS A 14 26.85 8.45 -7.76
N SER A 15 25.93 9.11 -7.04
CA SER A 15 24.80 8.74 -6.10
C SER A 15 23.66 9.79 -6.27
N GLU A 16 22.36 9.51 -6.08
CA GLU A 16 21.58 9.49 -4.80
C GLU A 16 21.78 10.78 -3.95
N ASN A 17 20.76 11.55 -3.50
CA ASN A 17 19.38 11.26 -3.04
C ASN A 17 18.34 12.32 -3.57
N LYS A 18 16.99 12.16 -3.60
CA LYS A 18 15.96 11.70 -2.59
C LYS A 18 15.71 12.82 -1.52
N ILE A 19 14.50 13.17 -1.00
CA ILE A 19 13.37 12.35 -0.48
C ILE A 19 11.97 13.10 -0.44
N SER A 20 10.98 12.60 -1.21
CA SER A 20 9.54 12.40 -0.90
C SER A 20 8.48 13.53 -1.07
N ASN A 21 7.17 13.26 -1.19
CA ASN A 21 6.41 11.98 -1.10
C ASN A 21 5.07 12.01 -1.88
N SER A 22 4.36 10.86 -1.87
CA SER A 22 2.93 10.64 -2.18
C SER A 22 2.53 10.55 -3.66
N ASN A 23 3.05 9.53 -4.36
CA ASN A 23 2.47 8.17 -4.28
C ASN A 23 3.37 7.17 -5.06
N GLU A 24 3.68 5.99 -4.52
CA GLU A 24 4.18 4.84 -5.32
C GLU A 24 3.18 3.67 -5.37
N THR A 25 2.01 3.77 -4.73
CA THR A 25 0.96 2.74 -4.71
C THR A 25 0.42 2.32 -6.09
N SER A 26 0.57 3.14 -7.14
CA SER A 26 -0.42 3.13 -8.23
C SER A 26 -0.25 2.24 -9.46
N LYS A 27 0.89 1.56 -9.63
CA LYS A 27 1.14 0.69 -10.79
C LYS A 27 0.83 -0.80 -10.57
N ARG A 28 0.33 -1.17 -9.38
CA ARG A 28 0.34 -2.56 -8.89
C ARG A 28 -0.85 -3.43 -9.26
N ILE A 29 -2.08 -2.99 -9.04
CA ILE A 29 -3.30 -3.78 -9.37
C ILE A 29 -3.62 -3.72 -10.88
N LYS A 30 -2.62 -4.05 -11.72
CA LYS A 30 -2.70 -4.28 -13.19
C LYS A 30 -1.65 -5.30 -13.69
N LYS A 31 -1.45 -6.41 -12.96
CA LYS A 31 -0.88 -7.64 -13.53
C LYS A 31 -1.88 -8.81 -13.59
N GLU A 32 -3.04 -8.66 -12.94
CA GLU A 32 -4.18 -9.58 -13.11
C GLU A 32 -4.93 -9.32 -14.42
N ASN A 33 -4.36 -9.83 -15.52
CA ASN A 33 -5.10 -10.37 -16.68
C ASN A 33 -4.17 -11.08 -17.70
N SER A 34 -2.95 -11.50 -17.31
CA SER A 34 -2.18 -12.50 -18.04
C SER A 34 -2.47 -13.89 -17.48
N GLN A 35 -3.14 -14.70 -18.30
CA GLN A 35 -3.60 -16.09 -18.12
C GLN A 35 -2.79 -16.96 -17.13
N ASN A 36 -3.49 -17.74 -16.30
CA ASN A 36 -2.92 -18.78 -15.42
C ASN A 36 -2.47 -20.05 -16.18
N ASN A 37 -1.79 -19.87 -17.33
CA ASN A 37 -1.24 -20.94 -18.14
C ASN A 37 0.29 -20.78 -18.18
N LEU A 38 1.02 -21.87 -17.98
CA LEU A 38 2.37 -22.01 -18.52
C LEU A 38 2.32 -21.76 -20.03
N LYS A 39 3.34 -21.12 -20.63
CA LYS A 39 3.31 -20.72 -22.05
C LYS A 39 3.36 -21.92 -23.01
N SER A 40 2.19 -22.52 -23.26
CA SER A 40 1.96 -23.75 -24.06
C SER A 40 2.70 -25.00 -23.54
N SER A 41 1.99 -26.12 -23.45
CA SER A 41 2.40 -27.33 -22.73
C SER A 41 3.56 -28.14 -23.34
N SER A 42 4.23 -27.63 -24.38
CA SER A 42 5.28 -28.34 -25.12
C SER A 42 6.72 -27.98 -24.72
N ASP A 43 6.94 -26.95 -23.91
CA ASP A 43 8.30 -26.50 -23.49
C ASP A 43 8.28 -25.90 -22.07
N VAL A 44 8.10 -26.76 -21.07
CA VAL A 44 8.23 -26.40 -19.64
C VAL A 44 9.42 -27.17 -19.08
N GLY A 45 10.45 -26.46 -18.65
CA GLY A 45 11.70 -27.06 -18.18
C GLY A 45 11.64 -27.53 -16.73
N THR A 46 12.62 -28.35 -16.34
CA THR A 46 12.85 -28.74 -14.93
C THR A 46 13.79 -27.77 -14.22
N PHE A 47 13.72 -27.69 -12.89
CA PHE A 47 14.72 -26.93 -12.10
C PHE A 47 16.16 -27.43 -12.32
N LYS A 48 16.35 -28.72 -12.63
CA LYS A 48 17.66 -29.27 -13.04
C LYS A 48 18.16 -28.64 -14.34
N GLU A 49 17.32 -28.55 -15.37
CA GLU A 49 17.69 -27.87 -16.61
C GLU A 49 17.99 -26.39 -16.39
N LEU A 50 17.26 -25.72 -15.48
CA LEU A 50 17.55 -24.33 -15.12
C LEU A 50 18.90 -24.18 -14.41
N GLN A 51 19.27 -25.10 -13.50
CA GLN A 51 20.63 -25.14 -12.94
C GLN A 51 21.66 -25.32 -14.04
N GLU A 52 21.46 -26.25 -14.97
CA GLU A 52 22.36 -26.46 -16.09
C GLU A 52 22.46 -25.22 -17.02
N GLU A 53 21.37 -24.48 -17.25
CA GLU A 53 21.36 -23.23 -18.03
C GLU A 53 22.07 -22.08 -17.29
N ILE A 54 21.95 -22.04 -15.96
CA ILE A 54 22.74 -21.15 -15.09
C ILE A 54 24.23 -21.49 -15.23
N ASP A 55 24.64 -22.72 -14.95
CA ASP A 55 26.03 -23.19 -15.01
C ASP A 55 26.69 -22.90 -16.37
N LYS A 56 25.95 -23.05 -17.48
CA LYS A 56 26.40 -22.75 -18.84
C LYS A 56 26.50 -21.24 -19.15
N THR A 57 25.85 -20.36 -18.37
CA THR A 57 25.87 -18.90 -18.55
C THR A 57 27.19 -18.26 -18.10
N GLY A 58 27.77 -18.76 -17.00
CA GLY A 58 29.08 -18.31 -16.49
C GLY A 58 29.08 -16.94 -15.77
N ILE A 59 30.23 -16.63 -15.16
CA ILE A 59 30.37 -15.58 -14.15
C ILE A 59 30.13 -14.17 -14.72
N GLY A 60 29.22 -13.43 -14.07
CA GLY A 60 28.88 -12.03 -14.36
C GLY A 60 27.96 -11.81 -15.57
N ASN A 61 27.60 -12.87 -16.29
CA ASN A 61 26.78 -12.83 -17.49
C ASN A 61 25.27 -12.75 -17.17
N VAL A 62 24.46 -12.59 -18.23
CA VAL A 62 23.00 -12.49 -18.15
C VAL A 62 22.34 -13.73 -18.73
N LEU A 63 21.77 -14.57 -17.86
CA LEU A 63 20.80 -15.58 -18.25
C LEU A 63 19.46 -14.88 -18.55
N LYS A 64 18.78 -15.37 -19.59
CA LYS A 64 17.45 -14.91 -20.00
C LYS A 64 16.56 -16.13 -20.16
N LEU A 65 15.50 -16.23 -19.37
CA LEU A 65 14.60 -17.38 -19.48
C LEU A 65 13.75 -17.29 -20.75
N THR A 66 13.73 -18.37 -21.52
CA THR A 66 12.91 -18.53 -22.73
C THR A 66 11.58 -19.22 -22.47
N ARG A 67 11.46 -19.90 -21.33
CA ARG A 67 10.38 -20.81 -20.95
C ARG A 67 10.10 -20.75 -19.43
N ASP A 68 9.00 -21.37 -19.03
CA ASP A 68 8.65 -21.56 -17.61
C ASP A 68 9.33 -22.85 -17.09
N TYR A 69 9.61 -22.93 -15.78
CA TYR A 69 10.27 -24.10 -15.18
C TYR A 69 9.54 -24.60 -13.92
N LYS A 70 9.66 -25.90 -13.63
CA LYS A 70 8.96 -26.56 -12.52
C LYS A 70 9.84 -27.56 -11.76
N ALA A 71 9.63 -27.71 -10.46
CA ALA A 71 10.18 -28.79 -9.65
C ALA A 71 9.44 -30.12 -9.89
N THR A 72 10.18 -31.20 -10.15
CA THR A 72 9.62 -32.50 -10.60
C THR A 72 9.90 -33.69 -9.69
N SER A 73 10.81 -33.59 -8.72
CA SER A 73 11.20 -34.73 -7.87
C SER A 73 11.89 -34.27 -6.58
N VAL A 74 11.50 -34.84 -5.44
CA VAL A 74 12.11 -34.56 -4.12
C VAL A 74 13.33 -35.44 -3.90
N ASN A 75 14.53 -34.85 -3.77
CA ASN A 75 15.75 -35.60 -3.46
C ASN A 75 15.90 -35.83 -1.95
N PHE A 76 15.68 -37.06 -1.49
CA PHE A 76 15.52 -37.44 -0.08
C PHE A 76 16.74 -37.23 0.85
N LEU A 77 17.90 -36.80 0.34
CA LEU A 77 19.12 -36.52 1.13
C LEU A 77 19.86 -35.22 0.73
N GLY A 78 19.23 -34.35 -0.07
CA GLY A 78 19.81 -33.07 -0.47
C GLY A 78 18.85 -32.31 -1.39
N ARG A 79 18.49 -31.08 -1.02
CA ARG A 79 17.46 -30.26 -1.69
C ARG A 79 17.77 -30.07 -3.18
N GLY A 80 16.75 -29.98 -4.02
CA GLY A 80 16.87 -29.67 -5.45
C GLY A 80 16.87 -28.16 -5.73
N ASP A 81 17.27 -27.36 -4.73
CA ASP A 81 17.42 -25.91 -4.82
C ASP A 81 18.26 -25.51 -6.05
N ILE A 82 17.92 -24.40 -6.70
CA ILE A 82 18.80 -23.79 -7.69
C ILE A 82 19.90 -23.02 -6.95
N ASP A 83 21.10 -23.56 -6.95
CA ASP A 83 22.27 -23.08 -6.21
C ASP A 83 23.01 -21.99 -7.00
N ILE A 84 23.01 -20.75 -6.48
CA ILE A 84 23.70 -19.62 -7.10
C ILE A 84 24.99 -19.31 -6.31
N THR A 85 26.08 -19.93 -6.75
CA THR A 85 27.39 -19.93 -6.07
C THR A 85 28.39 -18.90 -6.60
N TYR A 86 28.15 -18.33 -7.79
CA TYR A 86 28.94 -17.25 -8.39
C TYR A 86 28.05 -16.05 -8.83
N PRO A 87 28.62 -14.84 -9.02
CA PRO A 87 27.85 -13.67 -9.46
C PRO A 87 27.20 -13.89 -10.83
N ILE A 88 25.89 -13.63 -10.95
CA ILE A 88 25.10 -13.83 -12.18
C ILE A 88 23.93 -12.84 -12.24
N LYS A 89 23.42 -12.58 -13.45
CA LYS A 89 22.17 -11.85 -13.67
C LYS A 89 21.13 -12.77 -14.30
N ILE A 90 19.94 -12.88 -13.71
CA ILE A 90 18.85 -13.73 -14.20
C ILE A 90 17.66 -12.84 -14.54
N ASN A 91 17.36 -12.73 -15.84
CA ASN A 91 16.20 -12.03 -16.36
C ASN A 91 15.09 -13.05 -16.69
N GLY A 92 14.04 -13.07 -15.88
CA GLY A 92 12.90 -13.95 -16.07
C GLY A 92 12.05 -13.65 -17.30
N GLN A 93 12.15 -12.46 -17.91
CA GLN A 93 11.32 -12.02 -19.04
C GLN A 93 9.78 -12.21 -18.83
N GLY A 94 9.32 -12.27 -17.58
CA GLY A 94 7.93 -12.53 -17.20
C GLY A 94 7.54 -14.01 -17.05
N HIS A 95 8.50 -14.94 -17.15
CA HIS A 95 8.29 -16.38 -16.97
C HIS A 95 8.10 -16.78 -15.49
N THR A 96 7.58 -18.00 -15.31
CA THR A 96 7.21 -18.56 -14.01
C THR A 96 8.13 -19.70 -13.59
N LEU A 97 8.51 -19.71 -12.31
CA LEU A 97 9.17 -20.82 -11.62
C LEU A 97 8.19 -21.42 -10.60
N ASP A 98 7.83 -22.69 -10.77
CA ASP A 98 6.87 -23.42 -9.93
C ASP A 98 7.58 -24.48 -9.08
N ALA A 99 7.81 -24.18 -7.80
CA ALA A 99 8.41 -25.10 -6.85
C ALA A 99 7.47 -26.25 -6.43
N ASN A 100 6.20 -26.23 -6.86
CA ASN A 100 5.22 -27.30 -6.69
C ASN A 100 5.01 -27.76 -5.22
N ASN A 101 5.39 -26.93 -4.25
CA ASN A 101 5.45 -27.17 -2.80
C ASN A 101 6.40 -28.31 -2.38
N ILE A 102 7.43 -28.61 -3.18
CA ILE A 102 8.37 -29.72 -2.93
C ILE A 102 9.86 -29.34 -2.92
N ASP A 103 10.21 -28.13 -3.38
CA ASP A 103 11.59 -27.61 -3.31
C ASP A 103 11.57 -26.09 -3.05
N ARG A 104 12.69 -25.55 -2.58
CA ARG A 104 12.90 -24.09 -2.56
C ARG A 104 13.52 -23.69 -3.89
N ILE A 105 13.15 -22.52 -4.42
CA ILE A 105 13.51 -22.15 -5.80
C ILE A 105 14.97 -21.75 -5.88
N PHE A 106 15.45 -20.82 -5.04
CA PHE A 106 16.85 -20.36 -5.08
C PHE A 106 17.57 -20.46 -3.72
N ASN A 107 18.81 -20.93 -3.76
CA ASN A 107 19.77 -20.86 -2.67
C ASN A 107 20.94 -19.94 -3.09
N ILE A 108 20.87 -18.68 -2.70
CA ILE A 108 21.76 -17.62 -3.22
C ILE A 108 22.95 -17.42 -2.28
N GLN A 109 24.05 -18.08 -2.60
CA GLN A 109 25.27 -18.05 -1.78
C GLN A 109 26.22 -16.94 -2.23
N SER A 110 26.20 -16.56 -3.51
CA SER A 110 27.16 -15.60 -4.08
C SER A 110 26.76 -14.14 -3.97
N ALA A 111 27.76 -13.27 -3.85
CA ALA A 111 27.57 -11.83 -3.92
C ALA A 111 27.26 -11.35 -5.34
N ASP A 112 26.74 -10.11 -5.46
CA ASP A 112 26.48 -9.44 -6.74
C ASP A 112 25.58 -10.25 -7.69
N VAL A 113 24.54 -10.88 -7.13
CA VAL A 113 23.49 -11.62 -7.87
C VAL A 113 22.29 -10.72 -8.12
N PHE A 114 21.84 -10.64 -9.38
CA PHE A 114 20.76 -9.76 -9.82
C PHE A 114 19.62 -10.57 -10.46
N ILE A 115 18.49 -10.72 -9.77
CA ILE A 115 17.33 -11.49 -10.22
C ILE A 115 16.17 -10.53 -10.52
N TYR A 116 15.60 -10.60 -11.72
CA TYR A 116 14.58 -9.63 -12.12
C TYR A 116 13.56 -10.17 -13.15
N ASN A 117 12.36 -9.58 -13.15
CA ASN A 117 11.24 -9.94 -14.04
C ASN A 117 10.73 -11.40 -13.91
N LEU A 118 10.72 -12.01 -12.72
CA LEU A 118 10.22 -13.38 -12.51
C LEU A 118 8.84 -13.43 -11.81
N THR A 119 8.09 -14.50 -12.07
CA THR A 119 7.03 -14.97 -11.19
C THR A 119 7.49 -16.24 -10.49
N LEU A 120 7.32 -16.32 -9.17
CA LEU A 120 7.72 -17.47 -8.36
C LEU A 120 6.47 -17.97 -7.63
N ILE A 121 6.16 -19.27 -7.77
CA ILE A 121 4.97 -19.89 -7.17
C ILE A 121 5.28 -21.17 -6.39
N ASN A 122 4.51 -21.42 -5.32
CA ASN A 122 4.44 -22.68 -4.59
C ASN A 122 5.77 -23.16 -3.99
N GLY A 123 6.43 -22.36 -3.15
CA GLY A 123 7.68 -22.73 -2.47
C GLY A 123 7.56 -23.87 -1.44
N ASP A 124 8.66 -24.57 -1.12
CA ASP A 124 8.72 -25.62 -0.08
C ASP A 124 8.30 -25.08 1.31
N PRO A 125 7.19 -25.53 1.90
CA PRO A 125 6.76 -25.07 3.22
C PRO A 125 7.70 -25.48 4.37
N LEU A 126 8.64 -26.40 4.13
CA LEU A 126 9.62 -26.87 5.12
C LEU A 126 11.01 -26.21 4.94
N ALA A 127 11.18 -25.32 3.96
CA ALA A 127 12.43 -24.59 3.72
C ALA A 127 12.51 -23.28 4.50
N LYS A 128 13.70 -22.97 5.06
CA LYS A 128 14.06 -21.60 5.39
C LYS A 128 14.15 -20.80 4.09
N GLY A 129 13.26 -19.83 3.92
CA GLY A 129 13.08 -19.11 2.66
C GLY A 129 12.38 -19.99 1.64
N SER A 130 11.07 -20.18 1.76
CA SER A 130 10.33 -21.20 0.97
C SER A 130 10.47 -21.03 -0.54
N PHE A 131 10.72 -19.80 -1.00
CA PHE A 131 11.10 -19.50 -2.37
C PHE A 131 12.59 -19.20 -2.51
N ILE A 132 13.14 -18.36 -1.63
CA ILE A 132 14.54 -17.92 -1.71
C ILE A 132 15.19 -17.91 -0.32
N TYR A 133 16.32 -18.59 -0.21
CA TYR A 133 17.28 -18.38 0.88
C TYR A 133 18.46 -17.57 0.34
N TRP A 134 18.75 -16.43 0.96
CA TRP A 134 19.70 -15.45 0.41
C TRP A 134 20.80 -15.12 1.41
N LYS A 135 22.03 -15.53 1.11
CA LYS A 135 23.24 -15.21 1.89
C LYS A 135 24.21 -14.27 1.16
N GLY A 136 24.08 -14.18 -0.16
CA GLY A 136 24.92 -13.36 -1.03
C GLY A 136 24.79 -11.84 -0.86
N SER A 137 25.86 -11.16 -0.40
CA SER A 137 25.90 -9.70 -0.25
C SER A 137 25.71 -8.92 -1.57
N ARG A 138 25.25 -7.66 -1.51
CA ARG A 138 25.08 -6.77 -2.69
C ARG A 138 24.11 -7.30 -3.76
N GLY A 139 23.15 -8.12 -3.34
CA GLY A 139 22.11 -8.66 -4.23
C GLY A 139 21.09 -7.63 -4.69
N LEU A 140 20.44 -7.88 -5.83
CA LEU A 140 19.24 -7.17 -6.27
C LEU A 140 18.14 -8.15 -6.65
N LEU A 141 16.94 -7.91 -6.14
CA LEU A 141 15.70 -8.57 -6.55
C LEU A 141 14.73 -7.51 -7.06
N GLU A 142 14.43 -7.47 -8.36
CA GLU A 142 13.68 -6.37 -8.98
C GLU A 142 12.49 -6.82 -9.84
N ASN A 143 11.30 -6.24 -9.64
CA ASN A 143 10.09 -6.51 -10.44
C ASN A 143 9.71 -8.01 -10.46
N CYS A 144 9.83 -8.69 -9.32
CA CYS A 144 9.46 -10.09 -9.14
C CYS A 144 8.14 -10.24 -8.36
N THR A 145 7.43 -11.36 -8.56
CA THR A 145 6.14 -11.64 -7.91
C THR A 145 6.19 -13.00 -7.20
N PHE A 146 5.83 -13.03 -5.92
CA PHE A 146 5.79 -14.21 -5.05
C PHE A 146 4.36 -14.47 -4.62
N LYS A 147 3.85 -15.68 -4.84
CA LYS A 147 2.50 -16.10 -4.41
C LYS A 147 2.36 -17.61 -4.26
N ASN A 148 1.54 -18.06 -3.32
CA ASN A 148 1.10 -19.47 -3.28
C ASN A 148 -0.23 -19.65 -4.03
N VAL A 149 -0.30 -20.68 -4.87
CA VAL A 149 -1.44 -20.98 -5.76
C VAL A 149 -2.12 -22.27 -5.28
N TYR A 150 -2.57 -22.25 -4.02
CA TYR A 150 -3.18 -23.41 -3.37
C TYR A 150 -4.46 -23.87 -4.08
N LYS A 151 -4.64 -25.19 -4.19
CA LYS A 151 -5.88 -25.84 -4.67
C LYS A 151 -6.70 -26.51 -3.56
N ASN A 152 -6.08 -26.93 -2.45
CA ASN A 152 -6.71 -27.72 -1.39
C ASN A 152 -6.03 -27.41 -0.04
N GLY A 153 -6.59 -26.47 0.72
CA GLY A 153 -6.05 -26.08 2.03
C GLY A 153 -4.72 -25.30 1.96
N ILE A 154 -4.37 -24.68 3.09
CA ILE A 154 -3.12 -23.94 3.26
C ILE A 154 -2.16 -24.83 4.04
N GLN A 155 -1.08 -25.28 3.40
CA GLN A 155 0.13 -25.66 4.13
C GLN A 155 0.93 -24.38 4.38
N ALA A 156 0.82 -23.84 5.59
CA ALA A 156 1.64 -22.72 6.02
C ALA A 156 3.11 -23.15 6.02
N SER A 157 4.01 -22.27 5.59
CA SER A 157 5.44 -22.53 5.66
C SER A 157 5.95 -22.31 7.08
N THR A 158 6.95 -23.09 7.49
CA THR A 158 7.61 -22.93 8.79
C THR A 158 8.38 -21.60 8.86
N TYR A 159 8.70 -21.01 7.70
CA TYR A 159 9.49 -19.79 7.56
C TYR A 159 8.97 -18.92 6.39
N SER A 160 9.31 -17.63 6.42
CA SER A 160 9.14 -16.64 5.33
C SER A 160 9.38 -17.14 3.90
N ALA A 161 8.74 -16.49 2.92
CA ALA A 161 8.99 -16.74 1.50
C ALA A 161 10.44 -16.40 1.06
N ILE A 162 10.98 -15.29 1.56
CA ILE A 162 12.41 -14.94 1.43
C ILE A 162 13.04 -14.89 2.82
N TYR A 163 14.04 -15.74 3.05
CA TYR A 163 14.90 -15.66 4.24
C TYR A 163 16.21 -14.98 3.86
N LEU A 164 16.35 -13.73 4.30
CA LEU A 164 17.41 -12.81 3.92
C LEU A 164 18.47 -12.75 5.01
N LYS A 165 19.66 -13.27 4.72
CA LYS A 165 20.83 -13.28 5.59
C LYS A 165 22.06 -12.76 4.83
N SER A 166 21.90 -11.59 4.21
CA SER A 166 22.84 -10.98 3.28
C SER A 166 23.26 -9.58 3.73
N TYR A 167 24.49 -9.18 3.42
CA TYR A 167 24.91 -7.80 3.65
C TYR A 167 24.53 -6.89 2.47
N ASN A 168 23.68 -5.89 2.72
CA ASN A 168 23.27 -4.85 1.77
C ASN A 168 22.75 -5.43 0.43
N ALA A 169 21.76 -6.32 0.48
CA ALA A 169 20.89 -6.63 -0.66
C ALA A 169 19.79 -5.55 -0.82
N THR A 170 19.11 -5.56 -1.96
CA THR A 170 17.98 -4.68 -2.23
C THR A 170 16.85 -5.46 -2.87
N ILE A 171 15.68 -5.42 -2.24
CA ILE A 171 14.42 -5.95 -2.77
C ILE A 171 13.59 -4.74 -3.23
N LYS A 172 13.28 -4.69 -4.53
CA LYS A 172 12.70 -3.52 -5.19
C LYS A 172 11.59 -3.86 -6.17
N ASP A 173 10.56 -3.03 -6.26
CA ASP A 173 9.44 -3.17 -7.21
C ASP A 173 8.71 -4.54 -7.14
N CYS A 174 8.88 -5.30 -6.05
CA CYS A 174 8.38 -6.67 -5.92
C CYS A 174 6.97 -6.73 -5.34
N VAL A 175 6.29 -7.85 -5.53
CA VAL A 175 4.92 -8.12 -5.04
C VAL A 175 4.89 -9.44 -4.28
N PHE A 176 4.37 -9.40 -3.06
CA PHE A 176 4.22 -10.52 -2.14
C PHE A 176 2.75 -10.68 -1.77
N HIS A 177 2.13 -11.76 -2.23
CA HIS A 177 0.67 -11.92 -2.14
C HIS A 177 0.26 -13.34 -1.74
N ASN A 178 -0.69 -13.44 -0.79
CA ASN A 178 -1.23 -14.72 -0.29
C ASN A 178 -0.13 -15.70 0.17
N LEU A 179 0.77 -15.19 1.01
CA LEU A 179 1.85 -15.95 1.66
C LEU A 179 1.51 -16.22 3.13
N ALA A 180 1.93 -17.38 3.64
CA ALA A 180 1.49 -17.91 4.93
C ALA A 180 2.68 -18.51 5.70
N SER A 181 3.16 -17.88 6.78
CA SER A 181 4.25 -18.45 7.59
C SER A 181 4.30 -17.92 9.02
N LYS A 182 4.91 -18.68 9.93
CA LYS A 182 5.05 -18.38 11.36
C LYS A 182 6.02 -17.24 11.74
N GLU A 183 6.82 -16.76 10.78
CA GLU A 183 7.80 -15.69 11.01
C GLU A 183 7.95 -14.85 9.74
N GLY A 184 7.20 -13.73 9.61
CA GLY A 184 7.33 -12.80 8.49
C GLY A 184 6.99 -13.46 7.14
N SER A 185 5.73 -13.81 6.94
CA SER A 185 5.20 -14.56 5.77
C SER A 185 5.86 -14.28 4.41
N ALA A 186 6.19 -13.02 4.10
CA ALA A 186 6.88 -12.62 2.89
C ALA A 186 8.41 -12.57 3.07
N ILE A 187 8.91 -11.86 4.08
CA ILE A 187 10.36 -11.62 4.26
C ILE A 187 10.76 -11.71 5.73
N TYR A 188 11.81 -12.50 6.00
CA TYR A 188 12.56 -12.49 7.26
C TYR A 188 13.97 -11.92 7.02
N ILE A 189 14.44 -11.00 7.86
CA ILE A 189 15.76 -10.36 7.75
C ILE A 189 16.63 -10.72 8.97
N ASP A 190 17.81 -11.29 8.73
CA ASP A 190 18.71 -11.92 9.72
C ASP A 190 20.20 -11.49 9.55
N ASP A 191 20.48 -10.43 8.79
CA ASP A 191 21.81 -9.82 8.60
C ASP A 191 21.68 -8.32 8.20
N GLN A 192 22.78 -7.59 8.00
CA GLN A 192 22.77 -6.11 8.06
C GLN A 192 22.62 -5.35 6.72
N LEU A 193 22.01 -4.16 6.85
CA LEU A 193 21.92 -3.09 5.82
C LEU A 193 21.06 -3.38 4.58
N ASP A 194 20.11 -4.32 4.68
CA ASP A 194 19.17 -4.61 3.61
C ASP A 194 18.12 -3.50 3.36
N LYS A 195 17.69 -3.37 2.10
CA LYS A 195 16.75 -2.33 1.65
C LYS A 195 15.52 -2.95 0.98
N ILE A 196 14.33 -2.61 1.47
CA ILE A 196 13.04 -2.95 0.86
C ILE A 196 12.42 -1.66 0.35
N ILE A 197 12.38 -1.46 -0.98
CA ILE A 197 12.01 -0.20 -1.62
C ILE A 197 10.89 -0.43 -2.62
N ASN A 198 9.81 0.37 -2.58
CA ASN A 198 8.68 0.27 -3.50
C ASN A 198 8.19 -1.19 -3.64
N CYS A 199 7.89 -1.87 -2.53
CA CYS A 199 7.37 -3.24 -2.51
C CYS A 199 5.91 -3.29 -2.03
N GLU A 200 5.21 -4.39 -2.34
CA GLU A 200 3.81 -4.61 -1.95
C GLU A 200 3.62 -5.92 -1.23
N PHE A 201 2.83 -5.86 -0.17
CA PHE A 201 2.50 -6.96 0.72
C PHE A 201 0.98 -6.96 0.89
N THR A 202 0.30 -7.88 0.19
CA THR A 202 -1.16 -8.01 0.22
C THR A 202 -1.62 -9.39 0.68
N ASP A 203 -2.55 -9.42 1.63
CA ASP A 203 -3.24 -10.65 2.05
C ASP A 203 -2.29 -11.75 2.57
N ASN A 204 -1.16 -11.37 3.18
CA ASN A 204 -0.21 -12.30 3.78
C ASN A 204 -0.45 -12.43 5.29
N TYR A 205 -0.21 -13.61 5.86
CA TYR A 205 -0.64 -13.92 7.23
C TYR A 205 0.28 -14.86 8.00
N ASP A 206 0.26 -14.71 9.32
CA ASP A 206 0.78 -15.69 10.28
C ASP A 206 -0.26 -16.82 10.53
N GLU A 207 0.20 -18.05 10.69
CA GLU A 207 -0.66 -19.19 11.05
C GLU A 207 -0.98 -19.23 12.56
N VAL A 208 -0.11 -18.71 13.43
CA VAL A 208 -0.31 -18.73 14.88
C VAL A 208 -1.55 -17.91 15.26
N ALA A 209 -1.76 -16.78 14.59
CA ALA A 209 -2.97 -15.95 14.71
C ALA A 209 -4.28 -16.63 14.26
N ALA A 210 -4.22 -17.86 13.72
CA ALA A 210 -5.37 -18.67 13.35
C ALA A 210 -5.57 -19.93 14.23
N LYS A 211 -4.60 -20.33 15.07
CA LYS A 211 -4.66 -21.55 15.90
C LYS A 211 -3.82 -21.49 17.18
N SER A 212 -4.43 -21.22 18.33
CA SER A 212 -3.78 -21.39 19.63
C SER A 212 -4.77 -21.64 20.80
N GLN A 213 -5.27 -22.87 20.94
CA GLN A 213 -6.03 -23.28 22.14
C GLN A 213 -5.15 -23.84 23.28
N ASP A 214 -3.90 -24.27 22.99
CA ASP A 214 -3.09 -25.08 23.91
C ASP A 214 -1.95 -24.33 24.64
N GLY A 215 -1.85 -23.00 24.53
CA GLY A 215 -1.04 -22.17 25.45
C GLY A 215 0.49 -22.34 25.44
N ILE A 216 1.10 -22.97 24.43
CA ILE A 216 2.57 -23.10 24.31
C ILE A 216 3.13 -22.06 23.34
N LEU A 217 3.79 -21.04 23.89
CA LEU A 217 4.35 -19.87 23.17
C LEU A 217 5.68 -20.17 22.44
N LEU A 218 5.62 -20.28 21.11
CA LEU A 218 6.70 -20.06 20.12
C LEU A 218 6.00 -19.79 18.76
N THR A 219 6.02 -18.61 18.13
CA THR A 219 6.85 -17.40 18.26
C THR A 219 6.03 -16.15 17.94
N LYS A 220 6.27 -15.02 18.64
CA LYS A 220 5.60 -13.73 18.39
C LYS A 220 6.14 -13.08 17.11
N ALA A 221 5.32 -12.95 16.06
CA ALA A 221 5.78 -12.47 14.75
C ALA A 221 4.74 -11.66 13.94
N GLY A 222 5.26 -10.97 12.92
CA GLY A 222 4.56 -10.00 12.07
C GLY A 222 4.08 -10.54 10.73
N GLY A 223 3.02 -9.90 10.22
CA GLY A 223 2.15 -10.48 9.20
C GLY A 223 2.71 -10.50 7.77
N ALA A 224 3.71 -9.66 7.45
CA ALA A 224 4.40 -9.66 6.17
C ALA A 224 5.93 -9.65 6.29
N ILE A 225 6.49 -8.77 7.14
CA ILE A 225 7.95 -8.64 7.33
C ILE A 225 8.32 -8.87 8.80
N TYR A 226 9.37 -9.67 9.04
CA TYR A 226 10.05 -9.80 10.32
C TYR A 226 11.49 -9.28 10.20
N VAL A 227 11.89 -8.34 11.07
CA VAL A 227 13.23 -7.73 11.06
C VAL A 227 14.00 -8.10 12.33
N ASN A 228 15.02 -8.94 12.22
CA ASN A 228 15.81 -9.44 13.36
C ASN A 228 17.18 -8.73 13.53
N ASP A 229 17.74 -8.13 12.47
CA ASP A 229 19.04 -7.44 12.51
C ASP A 229 19.00 -5.98 11.99
N LYS A 230 20.10 -5.26 12.24
CA LYS A 230 20.19 -3.79 12.32
C LYS A 230 20.31 -3.11 10.95
N TYR A 231 19.93 -1.83 10.96
CA TYR A 231 20.08 -0.89 9.83
C TYR A 231 19.23 -1.24 8.58
N THR A 232 18.05 -1.83 8.78
CA THR A 232 17.08 -2.08 7.70
C THR A 232 16.36 -0.79 7.26
N LEU A 233 16.23 -0.58 5.95
CA LEU A 233 15.40 0.50 5.38
C LEU A 233 14.18 -0.09 4.64
N ILE A 234 12.97 0.25 5.11
CA ILE A 234 11.69 -0.03 4.46
C ILE A 234 11.12 1.30 3.93
N LYS A 235 10.97 1.42 2.60
CA LYS A 235 10.65 2.68 1.93
C LYS A 235 9.65 2.52 0.78
N ASP A 236 8.77 3.51 0.59
CA ASP A 236 7.86 3.62 -0.56
C ASP A 236 6.90 2.41 -0.72
N CYS A 237 6.70 1.61 0.34
CA CYS A 237 6.00 0.31 0.30
C CYS A 237 4.50 0.39 0.62
N TYR A 238 3.75 -0.60 0.16
CA TYR A 238 2.31 -0.75 0.39
C TYR A 238 2.00 -2.04 1.18
N PHE A 239 1.32 -1.90 2.31
CA PHE A 239 0.92 -3.00 3.18
C PHE A 239 -0.60 -3.00 3.37
N ASN A 240 -1.29 -3.96 2.76
CA ASN A 240 -2.75 -4.05 2.86
C ASN A 240 -3.26 -5.44 3.26
N ASN A 241 -4.16 -5.47 4.24
CA ASN A 241 -4.85 -6.68 4.71
C ASN A 241 -3.92 -7.81 5.19
N ASN A 242 -2.71 -7.48 5.68
CA ASN A 242 -1.82 -8.47 6.30
C ASN A 242 -2.27 -8.75 7.76
N ILE A 243 -2.01 -9.97 8.26
CA ILE A 243 -2.54 -10.46 9.53
C ILE A 243 -1.44 -11.11 10.38
N ALA A 244 -1.34 -10.75 11.66
CA ALA A 244 -0.29 -11.20 12.59
C ALA A 244 -0.81 -11.47 14.01
N GLU A 245 0.06 -12.02 14.87
CA GLU A 245 -0.14 -11.94 16.33
C GLU A 245 0.21 -10.52 16.82
N GLU A 246 1.41 -10.05 16.51
CA GLU A 246 1.94 -8.72 16.80
C GLU A 246 2.53 -8.11 15.53
N GLY A 247 2.27 -6.83 15.23
CA GLY A 247 2.82 -6.19 14.03
C GLY A 247 2.14 -6.67 12.75
N GLY A 248 0.86 -6.28 12.58
CA GLY A 248 -0.02 -6.78 11.52
C GLY A 248 0.55 -6.75 10.10
N ALA A 249 1.47 -5.82 9.81
CA ALA A 249 2.30 -5.83 8.61
C ALA A 249 3.80 -6.07 8.91
N ILE A 250 4.36 -5.41 9.93
CA ILE A 250 5.81 -5.45 10.24
C ILE A 250 6.04 -5.71 11.73
N TYR A 251 6.91 -6.67 12.03
CA TYR A 251 7.51 -6.87 13.37
C TYR A 251 8.99 -6.47 13.35
N ILE A 252 9.38 -5.62 14.30
CA ILE A 252 10.74 -5.10 14.44
C ILE A 252 11.34 -5.61 15.75
N ASN A 253 12.28 -6.55 15.61
CA ASN A 253 13.11 -7.12 16.67
C ASN A 253 14.56 -6.58 16.60
N SER A 254 14.76 -5.37 16.07
CA SER A 254 16.11 -4.80 15.91
C SER A 254 16.20 -3.28 15.89
N ASN A 255 17.42 -2.80 16.07
CA ASN A 255 17.75 -1.38 16.23
C ASN A 255 18.09 -0.72 14.88
N TYR A 256 17.89 0.60 14.78
CA TYR A 256 18.19 1.42 13.59
C TYR A 256 17.37 1.05 12.35
N VAL A 257 16.11 0.63 12.55
CA VAL A 257 15.18 0.35 11.45
C VAL A 257 14.45 1.63 11.06
N THR A 258 14.49 2.00 9.78
CA THR A 258 13.70 3.11 9.24
C THR A 258 12.53 2.57 8.42
N VAL A 259 11.30 2.91 8.82
CA VAL A 259 10.08 2.71 8.05
C VAL A 259 9.55 4.08 7.64
N GLU A 260 9.80 4.48 6.40
CA GLU A 260 9.37 5.79 5.92
C GLU A 260 8.55 5.73 4.64
N THR A 261 7.70 6.72 4.41
CA THR A 261 6.99 6.95 3.12
C THR A 261 6.09 5.79 2.64
N CYS A 262 5.66 4.91 3.55
CA CYS A 262 4.84 3.73 3.26
C CYS A 262 3.35 3.95 3.58
N ASP A 263 2.48 3.13 2.97
CA ASP A 263 1.02 3.13 3.17
C ASP A 263 0.58 1.84 3.88
N PHE A 264 -0.05 1.94 5.06
CA PHE A 264 -0.54 0.83 5.88
C PHE A 264 -2.07 0.84 6.00
N ILE A 265 -2.74 -0.08 5.29
CA ILE A 265 -4.20 -0.12 5.19
C ILE A 265 -4.78 -1.46 5.69
N ASN A 266 -5.78 -1.42 6.58
CA ASN A 266 -6.61 -2.59 6.93
C ASN A 266 -5.83 -3.81 7.50
N ASN A 267 -4.59 -3.64 7.97
CA ASN A 267 -3.81 -4.71 8.58
C ASN A 267 -4.36 -5.07 9.99
N LYS A 268 -4.15 -6.31 10.44
CA LYS A 268 -4.69 -6.83 11.71
C LYS A 268 -3.58 -7.45 12.57
N ALA A 269 -3.55 -7.09 13.86
CA ALA A 269 -2.87 -7.87 14.90
C ALA A 269 -3.90 -8.51 15.85
N SER A 270 -3.56 -9.59 16.57
CA SER A 270 -4.38 -10.09 17.67
C SER A 270 -4.03 -9.47 19.02
N GLU A 271 -2.74 -9.18 19.28
CA GLU A 271 -2.27 -8.59 20.54
C GLU A 271 -1.83 -7.12 20.41
N ASN A 272 -0.74 -6.82 19.67
CA ASN A 272 -0.07 -5.52 19.71
C ASN A 272 0.31 -5.02 18.30
N GLY A 273 0.23 -3.70 18.07
CA GLY A 273 0.72 -3.06 16.84
C GLY A 273 -0.02 -3.49 15.57
N ALA A 274 -1.20 -2.93 15.32
CA ALA A 274 -2.09 -3.33 14.22
C ALA A 274 -1.46 -3.24 12.81
N ALA A 275 -0.49 -2.35 12.61
CA ALA A 275 0.35 -2.30 11.42
C ALA A 275 1.81 -2.62 11.76
N ILE A 276 2.38 -1.97 12.79
CA ILE A 276 3.80 -2.12 13.15
C ILE A 276 3.94 -2.43 14.65
N TYR A 277 4.82 -3.37 14.97
CA TYR A 277 5.29 -3.65 16.33
C TYR A 277 6.80 -3.45 16.42
N SER A 278 7.28 -2.87 17.52
CA SER A 278 8.69 -2.81 17.89
C SER A 278 8.93 -3.19 19.35
N ASN A 279 10.06 -3.84 19.63
CA ASN A 279 10.56 -4.05 20.99
C ASN A 279 11.99 -3.50 21.22
N GLU A 280 12.56 -2.79 20.25
CA GLU A 280 13.96 -2.32 20.23
C GLU A 280 14.10 -0.80 20.05
N TYR A 281 15.28 -0.27 20.41
CA TYR A 281 15.57 1.16 20.39
C TYR A 281 15.91 1.69 18.99
N ASN A 282 15.80 3.01 18.80
CA ASN A 282 16.20 3.72 17.58
C ASN A 282 15.44 3.21 16.33
N VAL A 283 14.11 3.18 16.39
CA VAL A 283 13.25 2.92 15.24
C VAL A 283 12.64 4.23 14.75
N ASP A 284 12.81 4.51 13.46
CA ASP A 284 12.38 5.73 12.76
C ASP A 284 11.13 5.43 11.94
N ILE A 285 9.94 5.86 12.37
CA ILE A 285 8.68 5.68 11.62
C ILE A 285 8.16 7.04 11.18
N LYS A 286 8.36 7.43 9.93
CA LYS A 286 8.12 8.82 9.47
C LYS A 286 7.50 8.97 8.07
N ASN A 287 6.66 9.99 7.89
CA ASN A 287 5.99 10.30 6.61
C ASN A 287 5.10 9.17 6.04
N ASN A 288 4.60 8.25 6.87
CA ASN A 288 3.74 7.13 6.48
C ASN A 288 2.25 7.47 6.62
N SER A 289 1.39 6.69 5.96
CA SER A 289 -0.07 6.72 6.11
C SER A 289 -0.59 5.49 6.85
N PHE A 290 -1.52 5.69 7.79
CA PHE A 290 -2.17 4.62 8.56
C PHE A 290 -3.69 4.76 8.50
N ALA A 291 -4.38 3.75 7.95
CA ALA A 291 -5.83 3.72 7.83
C ALA A 291 -6.41 2.32 8.12
N LEU A 292 -7.52 2.25 8.87
CA LEU A 292 -8.32 1.03 9.09
C LEU A 292 -7.60 -0.18 9.75
N ASN A 293 -6.34 -0.05 10.17
CA ASN A 293 -5.63 -1.12 10.87
C ASN A 293 -6.24 -1.33 12.27
N ARG A 294 -6.36 -2.58 12.72
CA ARG A 294 -7.07 -2.95 13.97
C ARG A 294 -6.35 -4.01 14.81
N ILE A 295 -6.58 -3.97 16.11
CA ILE A 295 -6.20 -5.04 17.04
C ILE A 295 -7.45 -5.86 17.45
N GLY A 296 -7.28 -7.17 17.58
CA GLY A 296 -8.13 -8.04 18.39
C GLY A 296 -8.92 -9.11 17.63
N ASN A 297 -9.32 -10.15 18.36
CA ASN A 297 -10.15 -11.26 17.85
C ASN A 297 -11.66 -11.00 18.04
N GLY A 298 -12.17 -9.99 17.32
CA GLY A 298 -13.56 -9.96 16.85
C GLY A 298 -14.64 -9.29 17.72
N ILE A 299 -15.87 -9.44 17.22
CA ILE A 299 -17.19 -9.35 17.87
C ILE A 299 -17.62 -8.10 18.68
N ASN A 300 -16.87 -6.98 18.73
CA ASN A 300 -17.46 -5.72 19.22
C ASN A 300 -16.84 -4.44 18.60
N PRO A 301 -17.63 -3.57 17.92
CA PRO A 301 -17.10 -2.34 17.31
C PRO A 301 -16.79 -1.23 18.32
N THR A 302 -17.29 -1.33 19.55
CA THR A 302 -17.17 -0.30 20.61
C THR A 302 -15.86 -0.37 21.41
N SER A 303 -15.06 -1.43 21.23
CA SER A 303 -13.80 -1.69 21.93
C SER A 303 -12.63 -1.96 21.00
N THR A 304 -12.74 -1.61 19.72
CA THR A 304 -11.67 -1.81 18.73
C THR A 304 -10.52 -0.82 18.98
N ILE A 305 -9.41 -1.31 19.52
CA ILE A 305 -8.24 -0.47 19.82
C ILE A 305 -7.49 -0.17 18.51
N TYR A 306 -7.52 1.09 18.09
CA TYR A 306 -6.81 1.60 16.90
C TYR A 306 -5.33 1.90 17.16
N ASN A 307 -4.65 0.96 17.81
CA ASN A 307 -3.21 1.01 18.08
C ASN A 307 -2.44 0.57 16.83
N ASN A 308 -2.18 1.53 15.93
CA ASN A 308 -1.50 1.31 14.66
C ASN A 308 -0.03 0.89 14.83
N ILE A 309 0.65 1.47 15.82
CA ILE A 309 2.07 1.25 16.13
C ILE A 309 2.22 1.03 17.63
N TYR A 310 2.77 -0.12 18.02
CA TYR A 310 3.16 -0.41 19.40
C TYR A 310 4.68 -0.45 19.51
N SER A 311 5.25 0.17 20.56
CA SER A 311 6.68 0.07 20.87
C SER A 311 6.93 -0.08 22.37
N THR A 312 7.79 -1.02 22.75
CA THR A 312 8.25 -1.13 24.16
C THR A 312 9.38 -0.13 24.50
N LYS A 313 9.95 0.54 23.48
CA LYS A 313 11.13 1.43 23.56
C LYS A 313 10.90 2.79 22.87
N THR A 314 11.85 3.71 23.08
CA THR A 314 11.93 5.00 22.38
C THR A 314 12.00 4.84 20.86
N MET A 315 11.15 5.60 20.18
CA MET A 315 10.87 5.53 18.75
C MET A 315 10.55 6.94 18.24
N ASP A 316 10.95 7.25 17.01
CA ASP A 316 10.55 8.46 16.30
C ASP A 316 9.27 8.20 15.50
N ALA A 317 8.30 9.12 15.58
CA ALA A 317 6.98 8.98 14.96
C ALA A 317 6.57 10.22 14.12
N ASP A 318 7.54 11.05 13.70
CA ASP A 318 7.26 12.35 13.09
C ASP A 318 6.55 12.30 11.72
N ASN A 319 5.66 13.27 11.50
CA ASN A 319 5.01 13.58 10.22
C ASN A 319 4.22 12.43 9.56
N ASN A 320 3.81 11.40 10.30
CA ASN A 320 2.84 10.41 9.81
C ASN A 320 1.40 10.98 9.78
N TRP A 321 0.52 10.31 9.05
CA TRP A 321 -0.91 10.62 8.97
C TRP A 321 -1.76 9.42 9.42
N TRP A 322 -2.76 9.68 10.26
CA TRP A 322 -3.65 8.66 10.83
C TRP A 322 -5.11 8.97 10.49
N SER A 323 -5.85 7.96 10.01
CA SER A 323 -7.26 8.06 9.63
C SER A 323 -8.11 6.97 10.28
N ASN A 324 -9.10 7.39 11.07
CA ASN A 324 -10.04 6.52 11.78
C ASN A 324 -11.46 6.71 11.24
N SER A 325 -12.19 5.61 10.99
CA SER A 325 -13.61 5.67 10.63
C SER A 325 -14.51 5.78 11.86
N ILE A 326 -15.15 6.95 12.01
CA ILE A 326 -16.52 7.24 12.51
C ILE A 326 -16.97 6.67 13.89
N THR A 327 -16.65 5.44 14.29
CA THR A 327 -17.30 4.76 15.44
C THR A 327 -16.57 4.88 16.78
N ASN A 328 -15.24 5.00 16.82
CA ASN A 328 -14.46 4.95 18.08
C ASN A 328 -13.77 6.26 18.45
N LYS A 329 -13.70 6.51 19.77
CA LYS A 329 -13.36 7.80 20.39
C LYS A 329 -11.88 7.99 20.73
N ASN A 330 -11.05 6.97 20.52
CA ASN A 330 -9.66 6.94 20.93
C ASN A 330 -8.70 6.84 19.73
N VAL A 331 -7.52 7.44 19.90
CA VAL A 331 -6.33 7.22 19.07
C VAL A 331 -5.23 6.77 20.03
N ASP A 332 -5.17 5.47 20.29
CA ASP A 332 -4.35 4.90 21.36
C ASP A 332 -2.93 4.56 20.85
N LEU A 333 -1.97 5.46 21.11
CA LEU A 333 -0.54 5.20 20.97
C LEU A 333 0.00 4.68 22.31
N THR A 334 0.31 3.39 22.40
CA THR A 334 0.66 2.72 23.67
C THR A 334 2.15 2.42 23.75
N TYR A 335 2.81 2.85 24.83
CA TYR A 335 4.28 2.81 24.98
C TYR A 335 4.68 2.43 26.40
N VAL A 336 5.69 1.57 26.58
CA VAL A 336 6.01 1.06 27.93
C VAL A 336 7.08 1.87 28.67
N ASN A 337 8.05 2.51 27.97
CA ASN A 337 9.14 3.29 28.59
C ASN A 337 9.57 4.54 27.79
N ASP A 338 10.68 5.18 28.18
CA ASP A 338 10.60 6.51 28.81
C ASP A 338 10.46 7.76 27.95
N GLU A 339 10.79 7.76 26.65
CA GLU A 339 10.65 8.97 25.81
C GLU A 339 10.05 8.67 24.43
N ILE A 340 9.15 9.57 24.00
CA ILE A 340 8.61 9.68 22.64
C ILE A 340 8.98 11.06 22.13
N THR A 341 9.62 11.15 20.97
CA THR A 341 9.91 12.44 20.34
C THR A 341 9.01 12.64 19.13
N VAL A 342 8.17 13.68 19.18
CA VAL A 342 7.47 14.25 18.02
C VAL A 342 7.94 15.71 17.93
N LYS A 343 8.66 16.06 16.86
CA LYS A 343 9.27 17.37 16.66
C LYS A 343 8.38 18.31 15.85
N ASP A 344 7.61 17.75 14.91
CA ASP A 344 6.79 18.51 13.95
C ASP A 344 5.28 18.38 14.20
N ARG A 345 4.63 17.34 13.65
CA ARG A 345 3.17 17.32 13.47
C ARG A 345 2.57 15.92 13.56
N ILE A 346 1.41 15.86 14.23
CA ILE A 346 0.44 14.77 14.14
C ILE A 346 -0.78 15.30 13.36
N TYR A 347 -1.10 14.63 12.26
CA TYR A 347 -2.31 14.89 11.47
C TYR A 347 -3.42 13.93 11.87
N LEU A 348 -4.51 14.47 12.42
CA LEU A 348 -5.70 13.71 12.77
C LEU A 348 -6.92 14.29 12.06
N ASP A 349 -7.53 13.47 11.20
CA ASP A 349 -8.82 13.75 10.56
C ASP A 349 -9.91 12.90 11.23
N ILE A 350 -10.99 13.54 11.67
CA ILE A 350 -12.12 12.89 12.34
C ILE A 350 -13.36 13.13 11.47
N ASP A 351 -13.65 12.16 10.61
CA ASP A 351 -14.76 12.26 9.66
C ASP A 351 -16.10 12.10 10.39
N TYR A 352 -16.97 13.10 10.22
CA TYR A 352 -18.26 13.19 10.91
C TYR A 352 -19.42 13.10 9.90
N PRO A 353 -20.33 12.12 10.02
CA PRO A 353 -21.52 12.09 9.19
C PRO A 353 -22.38 13.32 9.46
N SER A 354 -22.74 14.04 8.40
CA SER A 354 -23.41 15.36 8.43
C SER A 354 -24.84 15.36 8.99
N SER A 355 -25.32 14.23 9.51
CA SER A 355 -26.57 14.05 10.23
C SER A 355 -26.43 14.06 11.76
N ALA A 356 -25.21 13.99 12.32
CA ALA A 356 -24.97 13.85 13.75
C ALA A 356 -25.25 15.13 14.56
N LYS A 357 -26.39 15.18 15.26
CA LYS A 357 -26.64 16.15 16.33
C LYS A 357 -25.97 15.72 17.63
N LEU A 358 -24.78 16.25 17.89
CA LEU A 358 -24.09 16.10 19.17
C LEU A 358 -24.71 17.02 20.24
N ASN A 359 -25.54 16.45 21.11
CA ASN A 359 -26.03 17.12 22.33
C ASN A 359 -24.99 17.12 23.47
N ASN A 360 -23.88 16.40 23.31
CA ASN A 360 -22.77 16.28 24.27
C ASN A 360 -21.45 16.72 23.60
N PRO A 361 -20.47 17.23 24.36
CA PRO A 361 -19.17 17.62 23.81
C PRO A 361 -18.37 16.41 23.30
N VAL A 362 -17.58 16.63 22.25
CA VAL A 362 -16.63 15.65 21.71
C VAL A 362 -15.35 15.69 22.54
N GLU A 363 -15.10 14.67 23.37
CA GLU A 363 -13.83 14.49 24.06
C GLU A 363 -12.87 13.70 23.16
N ILE A 364 -11.92 14.41 22.53
CA ILE A 364 -10.80 13.77 21.80
C ILE A 364 -9.73 13.40 22.82
N ARG A 365 -9.46 12.10 22.97
CA ARG A 365 -8.40 11.59 23.84
C ARG A 365 -7.18 11.17 23.04
N VAL A 366 -6.05 11.83 23.33
CA VAL A 366 -4.71 11.34 23.02
C VAL A 366 -4.17 10.77 24.33
N THR A 367 -4.37 9.47 24.53
CA THR A 367 -3.98 8.78 25.77
C THR A 367 -2.60 8.19 25.59
N LEU A 368 -1.59 8.90 26.09
CA LEU A 368 -0.27 8.35 26.33
C LEU A 368 -0.31 7.64 27.69
N LYS A 369 -0.10 6.33 27.70
CA LYS A 369 0.01 5.51 28.91
C LYS A 369 1.42 4.95 29.03
N LYS A 370 2.00 5.10 30.22
CA LYS A 370 3.02 4.21 30.80
C LYS A 370 2.39 3.59 32.04
N ASP A 371 2.73 2.34 32.37
CA ASP A 371 2.13 1.66 33.52
C ASP A 371 2.41 2.40 34.84
N ASP A 372 1.33 2.69 35.56
CA ASP A 372 1.22 3.31 36.89
C ASP A 372 1.92 4.65 37.18
N LYS A 373 2.60 5.32 36.22
CA LYS A 373 3.23 6.64 36.46
C LYS A 373 3.09 7.66 35.32
N THR A 374 2.97 8.93 35.72
CA THR A 374 2.93 10.10 34.84
C THR A 374 4.19 10.23 33.98
N ILE A 375 3.97 10.64 32.73
CA ILE A 375 4.98 10.71 31.67
C ILE A 375 5.80 12.01 31.75
N ASN A 376 7.10 11.90 31.50
CA ASN A 376 7.96 13.01 31.10
C ASN A 376 8.10 12.99 29.57
N GLY A 377 8.03 14.14 28.91
CA GLY A 377 8.16 14.21 27.45
C GLY A 377 7.87 15.60 26.90
N ASN A 378 8.41 15.91 25.73
CA ASN A 378 8.34 17.23 25.11
C ASN A 378 7.59 17.13 23.77
N ILE A 379 6.48 17.87 23.62
CA ILE A 379 5.69 17.86 22.38
C ILE A 379 6.12 19.02 21.47
N GLY A 380 6.76 18.69 20.35
CA GLY A 380 7.10 19.62 19.29
C GLY A 380 5.87 20.20 18.60
N ARG A 381 5.69 21.51 18.78
CA ARG A 381 5.04 22.47 17.86
C ARG A 381 3.93 22.00 16.90
N ARG A 382 2.71 21.97 17.47
CA ARG A 382 1.37 21.96 16.81
C ARG A 382 0.83 20.56 16.46
N LEU A 383 0.04 20.03 17.39
CA LEU A 383 -1.08 19.16 17.03
C LEU A 383 -2.08 19.95 16.17
N GLN A 384 -2.47 19.43 15.00
CA GLN A 384 -3.52 20.01 14.17
C GLN A 384 -4.68 19.01 14.03
N VAL A 385 -5.70 19.16 14.88
CA VAL A 385 -7.01 18.53 14.69
C VAL A 385 -7.79 19.35 13.67
N THR A 386 -8.35 18.67 12.66
CA THR A 386 -9.32 19.26 11.73
C THR A 386 -10.64 18.49 11.87
N ALA A 387 -11.76 19.22 11.94
CA ALA A 387 -13.09 18.63 12.05
C ALA A 387 -14.01 19.21 10.96
N SER A 388 -14.52 18.33 10.10
CA SER A 388 -15.30 18.67 8.91
C SER A 388 -16.81 18.72 9.20
N ASN A 389 -17.51 19.68 8.59
CA ASN A 389 -19.00 19.72 8.47
C ASN A 389 -19.85 19.70 9.77
N ALA A 390 -19.30 19.99 10.95
CA ALA A 390 -20.06 19.93 12.21
C ALA A 390 -20.29 21.32 12.85
N LYS A 391 -21.54 21.60 13.29
CA LYS A 391 -21.83 22.68 14.27
C LYS A 391 -21.44 22.24 15.69
N VAL A 392 -20.15 21.98 15.92
CA VAL A 392 -19.62 21.54 17.21
C VAL A 392 -18.64 22.58 17.71
N THR A 393 -19.06 23.39 18.69
CA THR A 393 -18.14 24.24 19.45
C THR A 393 -17.34 23.33 20.38
N PRO A 394 -16.01 23.18 20.24
CA PRO A 394 -15.24 22.36 21.17
C PRO A 394 -15.17 23.10 22.52
N THR A 395 -15.66 22.47 23.60
CA THR A 395 -15.74 23.10 24.94
C THR A 395 -14.64 22.65 25.89
N SER A 396 -13.97 21.54 25.62
CA SER A 396 -12.79 21.07 26.35
C SER A 396 -11.85 20.30 25.42
N PHE A 397 -10.57 20.26 25.77
CA PHE A 397 -9.52 19.45 25.15
C PHE A 397 -8.66 18.93 26.30
N ARG A 398 -8.44 17.62 26.34
CA ARG A 398 -7.92 16.94 27.52
C ARG A 398 -6.84 15.95 27.10
N LEU A 399 -5.59 16.41 27.16
CA LEU A 399 -4.45 15.49 27.26
C LEU A 399 -4.56 14.77 28.62
N ASP A 400 -4.27 13.47 28.66
CA ASP A 400 -4.42 12.67 29.89
C ASP A 400 -3.29 12.89 30.92
N CYS A 401 -2.59 14.02 30.84
CA CYS A 401 -1.56 14.46 31.79
C CYS A 401 -2.12 15.41 32.87
N THR A 402 -3.26 15.01 33.47
CA THR A 402 -3.96 15.62 34.63
C THR A 402 -4.31 17.12 34.60
N LYS A 403 -3.95 17.88 33.56
CA LYS A 403 -4.29 19.32 33.40
C LYS A 403 -5.14 19.60 32.16
N THR A 404 -6.25 20.32 32.36
CA THR A 404 -7.04 20.90 31.26
C THR A 404 -6.25 22.01 30.58
N ILE A 405 -6.05 21.92 29.27
CA ILE A 405 -5.33 22.93 28.49
C ILE A 405 -6.34 23.95 27.94
N LYS A 406 -6.06 25.25 28.10
CA LYS A 406 -6.81 26.31 27.41
C LYS A 406 -6.28 26.44 25.98
N TYR A 407 -7.20 26.39 25.02
CA TYR A 407 -6.95 26.60 23.60
C TYR A 407 -7.97 27.62 23.06
N THR A 408 -7.66 28.21 21.91
CA THR A 408 -8.61 29.04 21.16
C THR A 408 -8.94 28.32 19.86
N PRO A 409 -10.16 27.80 19.67
CA PRO A 409 -10.57 27.24 18.39
C PRO A 409 -10.75 28.38 17.38
N ILE A 410 -9.96 28.37 16.30
CA ILE A 410 -10.16 29.27 15.17
C ILE A 410 -11.05 28.57 14.16
N GLN A 411 -12.21 29.15 13.87
CA GLN A 411 -13.13 28.63 12.84
C GLN A 411 -12.83 29.31 11.50
N ASP A 412 -12.71 28.53 10.42
CA ASP A 412 -12.52 29.06 9.07
C ASP A 412 -13.85 29.50 8.41
N THR A 413 -13.75 30.12 7.23
CA THR A 413 -14.93 30.60 6.47
C THR A 413 -15.80 29.49 5.86
N LYS A 414 -15.43 28.21 6.04
CA LYS A 414 -16.21 27.03 5.66
C LYS A 414 -16.83 26.32 6.87
N GLY A 415 -16.47 26.74 8.09
CA GLY A 415 -16.97 26.19 9.36
C GLY A 415 -16.03 25.20 10.04
N ASN A 416 -14.86 24.89 9.46
CA ASN A 416 -13.89 23.96 10.04
C ASN A 416 -13.18 24.57 11.25
N PHE A 417 -12.91 23.77 12.27
CA PHE A 417 -12.18 24.22 13.47
C PHE A 417 -10.71 23.82 13.42
N THR A 418 -9.81 24.77 13.71
CA THR A 418 -8.41 24.51 14.02
C THR A 418 -8.16 24.80 15.51
N ILE A 419 -7.72 23.79 16.26
CA ILE A 419 -7.36 23.93 17.67
C ILE A 419 -5.85 24.18 17.78
N TYR A 420 -5.46 25.32 18.35
CA TYR A 420 -4.06 25.62 18.67
C TYR A 420 -3.75 25.23 20.12
N VAL A 421 -2.95 24.18 20.29
CA VAL A 421 -2.29 23.84 21.56
C VAL A 421 -0.94 24.56 21.62
N GLY A 422 -0.69 25.31 22.69
CA GLY A 422 0.60 26.00 22.90
C GLY A 422 1.74 25.04 23.29
N GLU A 423 2.98 25.54 23.31
CA GLU A 423 4.14 24.77 23.81
C GLU A 423 3.90 24.36 25.28
N LEU A 424 3.96 23.06 25.56
CA LEU A 424 3.74 22.46 26.88
C LEU A 424 5.07 21.99 27.46
N SER A 425 5.73 22.88 28.20
CA SER A 425 6.94 22.54 28.96
C SER A 425 6.61 22.17 30.41
N PHE A 426 7.13 21.03 30.86
CA PHE A 426 7.14 20.63 32.27
C PHE A 426 8.59 20.67 32.77
N THR A 427 8.91 21.61 33.65
CA THR A 427 10.28 21.85 34.10
C THR A 427 10.64 21.01 35.33
N LYS A 428 11.59 20.09 35.14
CA LYS A 428 12.66 19.87 36.13
C LYS A 428 13.94 19.47 35.41
N ASP A 429 15.02 20.18 35.68
CA ASP A 429 16.24 20.11 34.88
C ASP A 429 16.99 18.79 35.09
N ILE A 430 17.13 18.02 34.02
CA ILE A 430 18.21 17.07 33.77
C ILE A 430 18.72 17.40 32.36
N GLU A 431 20.00 17.73 32.23
CA GLU A 431 20.59 18.10 30.94
C GLU A 431 20.74 16.86 30.07
N HIS A 432 19.82 16.66 29.13
CA HIS A 432 19.83 15.53 28.21
C HIS A 432 20.97 15.70 27.19
N ILE A 433 21.91 14.76 27.18
CA ILE A 433 23.12 14.80 26.34
C ILE A 433 22.79 14.24 24.95
N PRO A 434 22.90 15.01 23.85
CA PRO A 434 22.76 14.48 22.49
C PRO A 434 23.90 13.54 22.17
N ILE A 435 23.58 12.34 21.65
CA ILE A 435 24.53 11.27 21.32
C ILE A 435 25.47 11.64 20.14
N TYR A 436 25.16 12.73 19.43
CA TYR A 436 25.97 13.32 18.36
C TYR A 436 26.16 14.84 18.60
N SER A 437 26.79 15.15 19.72
CA SER A 437 27.20 16.50 20.13
C SER A 437 28.37 17.06 19.31
N PHE A 438 28.66 18.36 19.41
CA PHE A 438 29.91 18.91 18.84
C PHE A 438 31.14 18.36 19.56
N THR A 439 31.05 18.02 20.84
CA THR A 439 32.11 17.37 21.63
C THR A 439 32.46 15.99 21.07
N GLU A 440 31.49 15.24 20.56
CA GLU A 440 31.72 13.98 19.86
C GLU A 440 32.34 14.17 18.48
N LEU A 441 31.83 15.10 17.66
CA LEU A 441 32.45 15.39 16.36
C LEU A 441 33.89 15.90 16.53
N GLN A 442 34.16 16.73 17.55
CA GLN A 442 35.51 17.14 17.94
C GLN A 442 36.38 15.95 18.33
N ARG A 443 35.84 14.98 19.09
CA ARG A 443 36.55 13.77 19.51
C ARG A 443 36.94 12.89 18.32
N GLU A 444 36.06 12.73 17.33
CA GLU A 444 36.36 11.94 16.13
C GLU A 444 37.30 12.68 15.16
N ILE A 445 37.14 14.00 14.99
CA ILE A 445 38.09 14.86 14.25
C ILE A 445 39.48 14.80 14.89
N ASN A 446 39.59 14.78 16.21
CA ASN A 446 40.87 14.63 16.91
C ASN A 446 41.54 13.25 16.73
N LYS A 447 40.80 12.22 16.29
CA LYS A 447 41.35 10.90 15.91
C LYS A 447 41.69 10.80 14.41
N ALA A 448 41.04 11.61 13.57
CA ALA A 448 41.22 11.59 12.13
C ALA A 448 42.63 12.04 11.74
N LYS A 449 43.31 11.26 10.88
CA LYS A 449 44.70 11.52 10.50
C LYS A 449 44.82 12.41 9.26
N ASN A 450 44.10 12.08 8.20
CA ASN A 450 44.18 12.73 6.88
C ASN A 450 42.80 13.09 6.32
N GLU A 451 41.81 12.22 6.54
CA GLU A 451 40.43 12.39 6.08
C GLU A 451 39.43 11.88 7.14
N TYR A 452 38.25 12.50 7.18
CA TYR A 452 37.09 12.11 7.96
C TYR A 452 35.82 12.27 7.10
N THR A 453 34.84 11.38 7.27
CA THR A 453 33.54 11.47 6.62
C THR A 453 32.46 11.46 7.69
N LEU A 454 31.54 12.43 7.67
CA LEU A 454 30.40 12.44 8.59
C LEU A 454 29.49 11.24 8.30
N THR A 455 28.99 10.60 9.35
CA THR A 455 28.03 9.48 9.27
C THR A 455 26.64 9.84 9.78
N HIS A 456 26.49 10.97 10.48
CA HIS A 456 25.26 11.46 11.10
C HIS A 456 25.22 12.99 11.08
N ASP A 457 24.05 13.56 11.36
CA ASP A 457 23.92 14.98 11.72
C ASP A 457 24.45 15.22 13.14
N TYR A 458 25.14 16.35 13.36
CA TYR A 458 25.69 16.76 14.65
C TYR A 458 25.09 18.09 15.11
N THR A 459 24.71 18.19 16.38
CA THR A 459 23.98 19.35 16.92
C THR A 459 24.64 19.92 18.16
N TYR A 460 24.71 21.25 18.24
CA TYR A 460 25.30 21.96 19.38
C TYR A 460 24.47 21.76 20.66
N THR A 461 25.16 21.32 21.71
CA THR A 461 24.63 21.05 23.04
C THR A 461 24.95 22.21 23.99
N PRO A 462 23.96 22.99 24.45
CA PRO A 462 24.19 23.99 25.49
C PRO A 462 24.86 23.37 26.73
N ASN A 463 25.75 24.14 27.36
CA ASN A 463 26.46 23.81 28.61
C ASN A 463 27.45 22.61 28.53
N ILE A 464 27.44 21.82 27.46
CA ILE A 464 28.38 20.70 27.22
C ILE A 464 29.37 21.04 26.10
N ASP A 465 28.90 21.59 24.98
CA ASP A 465 29.75 21.87 23.82
C ASP A 465 30.41 23.26 23.88
N ASP A 466 31.62 23.38 23.33
CA ASP A 466 32.25 24.69 23.12
C ASP A 466 31.47 25.51 22.10
N ASN A 467 31.05 26.71 22.52
CA ASN A 467 30.33 27.65 21.67
C ASN A 467 31.24 28.37 20.64
N SER A 468 32.57 28.24 20.77
CA SER A 468 33.55 28.71 19.80
C SER A 468 33.58 27.89 18.50
N GLY A 469 32.95 26.71 18.50
CA GLY A 469 32.77 25.83 17.34
C GLY A 469 33.87 24.79 17.15
N ILE A 470 33.56 23.76 16.37
CA ILE A 470 34.40 22.56 16.20
C ILE A 470 35.76 22.95 15.62
N LYS A 471 36.82 22.69 16.37
CA LYS A 471 38.17 23.18 16.11
C LYS A 471 38.99 22.20 15.26
N ILE A 472 39.31 22.60 14.03
CA ILE A 472 40.22 21.86 13.14
C ILE A 472 41.63 22.42 13.31
N SER A 473 42.51 21.66 13.98
CA SER A 473 43.87 22.09 14.34
C SER A 473 44.99 21.35 13.57
N THR A 474 44.64 20.39 12.72
CA THR A 474 45.54 19.61 11.87
C THR A 474 45.08 19.66 10.40
N PRO A 475 45.97 19.42 9.41
CA PRO A 475 45.58 19.23 8.02
C PRO A 475 44.61 18.06 7.89
N LEU A 476 43.41 18.32 7.36
CA LEU A 476 42.32 17.35 7.35
C LEU A 476 41.35 17.63 6.20
N LYS A 477 40.96 16.56 5.48
CA LYS A 477 39.79 16.56 4.59
C LYS A 477 38.56 16.10 5.37
N ILE A 478 37.47 16.86 5.34
CA ILE A 478 36.17 16.46 5.89
C ILE A 478 35.15 16.42 4.75
N ASN A 479 34.60 15.23 4.50
CA ASN A 479 33.45 15.06 3.63
C ASN A 479 32.17 14.98 4.48
N GLY A 480 31.24 15.90 4.27
CA GLY A 480 29.95 15.91 4.96
C GLY A 480 29.00 14.82 4.50
N ASN A 481 29.18 14.25 3.30
CA ASN A 481 28.29 13.23 2.73
C ASN A 481 26.79 13.65 2.72
N GLY A 482 26.51 14.96 2.73
CA GLY A 482 25.15 15.51 2.86
C GLY A 482 24.66 15.74 4.30
N TYR A 483 25.39 15.30 5.32
CA TYR A 483 25.03 15.51 6.73
C TYR A 483 25.27 16.94 7.21
N THR A 484 24.63 17.25 8.34
CA THR A 484 24.40 18.59 8.88
C THR A 484 25.16 18.84 10.17
N ILE A 485 25.74 20.02 10.30
CA ILE A 485 26.24 20.57 11.58
C ILE A 485 25.34 21.75 11.96
N ASN A 486 24.63 21.63 13.09
CA ASN A 486 23.53 22.51 13.49
C ASN A 486 23.83 23.27 14.80
N GLY A 487 24.01 24.58 14.71
CA GLY A 487 24.43 25.42 15.84
C GLY A 487 23.33 25.89 16.80
N LEU A 488 22.06 25.47 16.57
CA LEU A 488 20.86 25.83 17.34
C LEU A 488 20.70 27.33 17.67
N ASN A 489 21.26 28.22 16.84
CA ASN A 489 21.34 29.66 17.08
C ASN A 489 22.04 30.04 18.41
N LYS A 490 23.03 29.24 18.84
CA LYS A 490 23.78 29.41 20.11
C LYS A 490 25.32 29.31 19.98
N SER A 491 25.85 28.74 18.88
CA SER A 491 27.28 28.44 18.72
C SER A 491 27.80 28.73 17.30
N ARG A 492 29.12 28.90 17.13
CA ARG A 492 29.77 28.78 15.81
C ARG A 492 29.83 27.31 15.38
N LEU A 493 29.72 27.01 14.09
CA LEU A 493 29.81 25.61 13.62
C LEU A 493 31.25 25.08 13.57
N ILE A 494 32.14 25.74 12.81
CA ILE A 494 33.53 25.27 12.58
C ILE A 494 34.55 26.40 12.80
N ASN A 495 35.69 26.06 13.42
CA ASN A 495 36.80 26.93 13.77
C ASN A 495 38.12 26.34 13.25
N ILE A 496 38.59 26.79 12.09
CA ILE A 496 39.76 26.22 11.40
C ILE A 496 40.99 27.07 11.71
N VAL A 497 42.04 26.44 12.24
CA VAL A 497 43.33 27.09 12.57
C VAL A 497 44.53 26.34 11.97
N SER A 498 44.29 25.47 11.00
CA SER A 498 45.32 24.64 10.35
C SER A 498 45.31 24.83 8.84
N ASP A 499 46.50 24.71 8.24
CA ASP A 499 46.68 24.84 6.81
C ASP A 499 46.31 23.52 6.08
N ASN A 500 45.96 23.61 4.80
CA ASN A 500 45.62 22.48 3.92
C ASN A 500 44.35 21.71 4.35
N VAL A 501 43.37 22.41 4.93
CA VAL A 501 42.07 21.85 5.31
C VAL A 501 41.08 21.89 4.13
N THR A 502 40.41 20.78 3.88
CA THR A 502 39.33 20.68 2.86
C THR A 502 38.01 20.33 3.54
N LEU A 503 36.95 21.07 3.21
CA LEU A 503 35.57 20.81 3.59
C LEU A 503 34.73 20.60 2.32
N GLU A 504 34.04 19.47 2.18
CA GLU A 504 33.22 19.16 1.01
C GLU A 504 31.87 18.53 1.36
N ASN A 505 30.81 18.93 0.65
CA ASN A 505 29.46 18.33 0.75
C ASN A 505 28.83 18.37 2.17
N ILE A 506 29.06 19.45 2.94
CA ILE A 506 28.52 19.62 4.32
C ILE A 506 27.30 20.57 4.31
N ASN A 507 26.26 20.26 5.10
CA ASN A 507 25.21 21.20 5.47
C ASN A 507 25.60 21.95 6.78
N LEU A 508 25.63 23.28 6.75
CA LEU A 508 26.06 24.14 7.86
C LEU A 508 24.94 25.12 8.24
N ILE A 509 24.21 24.84 9.32
CA ILE A 509 22.97 25.55 9.65
C ILE A 509 22.91 26.14 11.07
N ASN A 510 22.13 27.22 11.21
CA ASN A 510 21.78 27.85 12.49
C ASN A 510 22.99 28.27 13.36
N GLY A 511 24.17 28.45 12.78
CA GLY A 511 25.34 28.98 13.48
C GLY A 511 25.09 30.43 13.91
N LYS A 512 25.52 30.80 15.11
CA LYS A 512 25.38 32.16 15.66
C LYS A 512 26.60 32.54 16.48
N TRP A 513 27.40 33.47 15.96
CA TRP A 513 28.61 33.97 16.64
C TRP A 513 28.98 35.38 16.16
N PRO A 514 29.63 36.25 16.97
CA PRO A 514 29.91 37.63 16.58
C PRO A 514 30.96 37.83 15.47
N LYS A 515 31.82 36.82 15.21
CA LYS A 515 32.88 36.82 14.18
C LYS A 515 32.96 35.45 13.51
N ALA A 516 32.40 35.31 12.31
CA ALA A 516 32.07 34.04 11.65
C ALA A 516 31.14 33.15 12.47
N SER A 517 29.89 33.01 12.03
CA SER A 517 28.90 32.13 12.67
C SER A 517 28.86 30.71 12.10
N ALA A 518 29.20 30.52 10.81
CA ALA A 518 29.38 29.18 10.23
C ALA A 518 30.85 28.75 10.34
N ILE A 519 31.77 29.43 9.62
CA ILE A 519 33.17 29.01 9.53
C ILE A 519 34.12 30.18 9.81
N TYR A 520 34.93 30.04 10.85
CA TYR A 520 36.13 30.86 11.04
C TYR A 520 37.32 30.15 10.41
N TRP A 521 38.13 30.84 9.61
CA TRP A 521 39.20 30.23 8.81
C TRP A 521 40.52 31.00 8.95
N ASP A 522 41.38 30.53 9.85
CA ASP A 522 42.75 31.01 10.11
C ASP A 522 43.78 29.94 9.71
N GLY A 523 43.73 29.50 8.45
CA GLY A 523 44.59 28.47 7.87
C GLY A 523 44.72 28.66 6.35
N SER A 524 45.93 28.51 5.83
CA SER A 524 46.24 28.67 4.41
C SER A 524 45.92 27.41 3.60
N ASN A 525 45.96 27.50 2.26
CA ASN A 525 45.73 26.37 1.33
C ASN A 525 44.37 25.67 1.55
N GLY A 526 43.34 26.44 1.90
CA GLY A 526 42.03 25.93 2.28
C GLY A 526 41.08 25.72 1.10
N LEU A 527 40.17 24.73 1.21
CA LEU A 527 39.11 24.50 0.22
C LEU A 527 37.77 24.22 0.91
N LEU A 528 36.75 25.05 0.63
CA LEU A 528 35.33 24.73 0.91
C LEU A 528 34.61 24.53 -0.41
N LYS A 529 33.98 23.37 -0.63
CA LYS A 529 33.22 23.13 -1.87
C LYS A 529 31.91 22.36 -1.69
N ASN A 530 31.02 22.52 -2.66
CA ASN A 530 29.74 21.80 -2.79
C ASN A 530 28.88 21.80 -1.51
N SER A 531 29.08 22.77 -0.61
CA SER A 531 28.50 22.80 0.73
C SER A 531 27.39 23.85 0.79
N ASN A 532 26.42 23.62 1.68
CA ASN A 532 25.26 24.49 1.85
C ASN A 532 25.31 25.15 3.23
N ILE A 533 25.42 26.48 3.24
CA ILE A 533 25.54 27.31 4.43
C ILE A 533 24.23 28.08 4.56
N SER A 534 23.36 27.74 5.52
CA SER A 534 22.04 28.39 5.60
C SER A 534 21.56 28.79 7.00
N HIS A 535 20.74 29.83 7.06
CA HIS A 535 20.13 30.33 8.31
C HIS A 535 21.14 30.77 9.39
N ASN A 536 22.40 31.04 9.03
CA ASN A 536 23.44 31.43 9.99
C ASN A 536 23.42 32.94 10.27
N TYR A 537 23.61 33.32 11.54
CA TYR A 537 23.57 34.71 12.01
C TYR A 537 24.98 35.18 12.45
N GLY A 538 25.68 35.86 11.55
CA GLY A 538 27.07 36.33 11.68
C GLY A 538 27.32 37.47 12.66
N GLY A 539 26.29 37.91 13.38
CA GLY A 539 26.36 39.03 14.32
C GLY A 539 27.00 40.28 13.69
N LEU A 540 27.97 40.84 14.40
CA LEU A 540 28.68 42.08 14.07
C LEU A 540 29.74 41.95 12.96
N ASN A 541 29.91 40.79 12.31
CA ASN A 541 30.84 40.65 11.19
C ASN A 541 30.19 39.92 10.00
N SER A 542 30.23 38.59 9.98
CA SER A 542 29.94 37.76 8.80
C SER A 542 29.63 36.32 9.17
N VAL A 543 29.18 35.53 8.19
CA VAL A 543 28.90 34.10 8.37
C VAL A 543 30.15 33.25 8.15
N ILE A 544 30.95 33.55 7.12
CA ILE A 544 32.32 33.05 6.95
C ILE A 544 33.32 34.21 7.12
N TYR A 545 34.45 33.95 7.78
CA TYR A 545 35.53 34.93 7.99
C TYR A 545 36.88 34.25 7.73
N ILE A 546 37.65 34.75 6.76
CA ILE A 546 38.91 34.15 6.29
C ILE A 546 40.07 35.09 6.58
N GLU A 547 41.03 34.65 7.39
CA GLU A 547 42.15 35.48 7.86
C GLU A 547 43.42 35.35 7.01
N LYS A 548 43.72 34.13 6.53
CA LYS A 548 44.94 33.78 5.79
C LYS A 548 44.73 33.66 4.27
N ASP A 549 45.84 33.46 3.56
CA ASP A 549 45.96 33.44 2.10
C ASP A 549 45.80 32.02 1.53
N ASN A 550 45.59 31.90 0.22
CA ASN A 550 45.33 30.65 -0.52
C ASN A 550 44.09 29.87 -0.03
N VAL A 551 42.94 30.53 0.14
CA VAL A 551 41.66 29.85 0.45
C VAL A 551 40.70 29.92 -0.73
N THR A 552 40.11 28.78 -1.11
CA THR A 552 39.15 28.65 -2.20
C THR A 552 37.77 28.27 -1.69
N LEU A 553 36.75 29.01 -2.10
CA LEU A 553 35.34 28.66 -1.97
C LEU A 553 34.83 28.28 -3.37
N LEU A 554 34.39 27.04 -3.59
CA LEU A 554 33.99 26.53 -4.91
C LEU A 554 32.58 25.92 -4.90
N SER A 555 31.66 26.47 -5.70
CA SER A 555 30.32 25.90 -5.92
C SER A 555 29.48 25.68 -4.64
N ASN A 556 29.63 26.54 -3.63
CA ASN A 556 28.82 26.49 -2.40
C ASN A 556 27.56 27.35 -2.51
N THR A 557 26.53 26.98 -1.75
CA THR A 557 25.27 27.71 -1.65
C THR A 557 25.15 28.40 -0.29
N PHE A 558 24.80 29.68 -0.31
CA PHE A 558 24.51 30.50 0.86
C PHE A 558 23.04 30.95 0.81
N ASN A 559 22.21 30.52 1.74
CA ASN A 559 20.76 30.80 1.75
C ASN A 559 20.25 31.29 3.12
N ASN A 560 19.34 32.27 3.16
CA ASN A 560 18.74 32.80 4.40
C ASN A 560 19.74 33.23 5.50
N ASN A 561 20.99 33.54 5.14
CA ASN A 561 22.03 33.96 6.09
C ASN A 561 21.89 35.43 6.46
N LYS A 562 22.45 35.86 7.60
CA LYS A 562 22.36 37.27 8.04
C LYS A 562 23.64 37.79 8.67
N ALA A 563 24.08 38.98 8.25
CA ALA A 563 25.18 39.74 8.83
C ALA A 563 24.74 41.21 9.01
N ILE A 564 25.11 41.84 10.14
CA ILE A 564 24.53 43.16 10.50
C ILE A 564 25.45 44.37 10.23
N ASN A 565 26.65 44.13 9.70
CA ASN A 565 27.69 45.13 9.41
C ASN A 565 28.25 44.95 7.98
N GLU A 566 29.03 45.94 7.53
CA GLU A 566 29.59 46.15 6.18
C GLU A 566 30.53 45.05 5.63
N LYS A 567 30.78 43.97 6.38
CA LYS A 567 31.69 42.88 5.99
C LYS A 567 31.02 41.74 5.21
N GLY A 568 29.71 41.84 4.93
CA GLY A 568 28.98 40.89 4.11
C GLY A 568 28.77 39.51 4.74
N ILE A 569 28.32 38.55 3.93
CA ILE A 569 28.12 37.14 4.35
C ILE A 569 29.47 36.42 4.43
N ILE A 570 30.39 36.74 3.52
CA ILE A 570 31.78 36.25 3.49
C ILE A 570 32.70 37.45 3.71
N ALA A 571 33.54 37.42 4.74
CA ALA A 571 34.49 38.49 5.03
C ALA A 571 35.93 38.01 4.84
N LEU A 572 36.73 38.79 4.12
CA LEU A 572 38.10 38.45 3.76
C LEU A 572 39.10 39.37 4.46
N ASN A 573 40.24 38.82 4.87
CA ASN A 573 41.43 39.58 5.28
C ASN A 573 42.67 39.24 4.43
N GLY A 574 42.79 37.97 4.02
CA GLY A 574 43.89 37.45 3.19
C GLY A 574 43.99 38.06 1.78
N ASN A 575 45.13 37.84 1.13
CA ASN A 575 45.50 38.40 -0.17
C ASN A 575 45.02 37.53 -1.34
N ASP A 576 45.25 36.22 -1.28
CA ASP A 576 44.95 35.27 -2.35
C ASP A 576 43.75 34.40 -1.99
N ILE A 577 42.53 34.83 -2.35
CA ILE A 577 41.30 34.11 -2.02
C ILE A 577 40.42 33.98 -3.27
N SER A 578 39.96 32.77 -3.58
CA SER A 578 39.19 32.47 -4.79
C SER A 578 37.74 32.11 -4.47
N ILE A 579 36.78 32.93 -4.89
CA ILE A 579 35.34 32.66 -4.75
C ILE A 579 34.76 32.30 -6.11
N ILE A 580 34.68 30.99 -6.39
CA ILE A 580 34.35 30.42 -7.71
C ILE A 580 32.97 29.75 -7.71
N ASN A 581 32.08 30.12 -8.65
CA ASN A 581 30.76 29.50 -8.86
C ASN A 581 29.80 29.46 -7.64
N ASN A 582 30.12 30.14 -6.53
CA ASN A 582 29.25 30.16 -5.35
C ASN A 582 27.95 30.94 -5.62
N THR A 583 26.87 30.55 -4.94
CA THR A 583 25.54 31.14 -5.06
C THR A 583 25.11 31.74 -3.73
N ILE A 584 24.73 33.02 -3.71
CA ILE A 584 24.25 33.72 -2.51
C ILE A 584 22.80 34.20 -2.74
N LYS A 585 21.83 33.47 -2.18
CA LYS A 585 20.38 33.73 -2.24
C LYS A 585 19.83 34.22 -0.89
N ASN A 586 18.75 35.00 -0.89
CA ASN A 586 17.90 35.37 0.26
C ASN A 586 18.61 35.87 1.54
N SER A 587 19.83 36.40 1.42
CA SER A 587 20.69 36.68 2.59
C SER A 587 20.65 38.16 2.96
N ASN A 588 20.43 38.45 4.25
CA ASN A 588 20.16 39.80 4.75
C ASN A 588 21.47 40.49 5.19
N ILE A 589 21.79 41.58 4.52
CA ILE A 589 22.97 42.42 4.76
C ILE A 589 22.47 43.85 5.00
N LYS A 590 22.92 44.50 6.07
CA LYS A 590 22.62 45.92 6.30
C LYS A 590 23.51 46.84 5.45
N ASN A 591 22.98 48.01 5.09
CA ASN A 591 23.68 49.13 4.44
C ASN A 591 24.10 48.95 2.97
N ASN A 592 23.47 48.05 2.20
CA ASN A 592 23.68 47.86 0.74
C ASN A 592 25.13 47.61 0.28
N GLN A 593 26.06 47.30 1.20
CA GLN A 593 27.41 46.90 0.85
C GLN A 593 27.51 45.38 0.77
N TYR A 594 27.48 44.88 -0.47
CA TYR A 594 28.34 43.81 -0.96
C TYR A 594 28.41 42.51 -0.12
N PRO A 595 27.86 41.36 -0.60
CA PRO A 595 27.81 40.09 0.16
C PRO A 595 29.18 39.45 0.45
N VAL A 596 30.24 39.94 -0.21
CA VAL A 596 31.63 39.63 0.11
C VAL A 596 32.31 40.94 0.49
N GLY A 597 32.66 41.08 1.77
CA GLY A 597 33.39 42.21 2.30
C GLY A 597 34.90 42.03 2.15
N VAL A 598 35.56 43.02 1.56
CA VAL A 598 37.02 43.09 1.42
C VAL A 598 37.58 44.28 2.22
N PRO A 599 38.84 44.25 2.67
CA PRO A 599 39.47 45.38 3.34
C PRO A 599 39.53 46.63 2.45
N PRO A 600 39.46 47.87 2.99
CA PRO A 600 39.35 49.10 2.19
C PRO A 600 40.49 49.37 1.20
N ASN A 601 41.62 48.67 1.33
CA ASN A 601 42.80 48.77 0.48
C ASN A 601 42.90 47.67 -0.61
N LYS A 602 41.87 46.83 -0.81
CA LYS A 602 41.88 45.71 -1.76
C LYS A 602 40.78 45.82 -2.83
N LYS A 603 41.14 45.56 -4.10
CA LYS A 603 40.20 45.55 -5.22
C LYS A 603 39.29 44.32 -5.15
N ARG A 604 37.98 44.55 -5.14
CA ARG A 604 36.96 43.52 -4.89
C ARG A 604 36.85 42.48 -6.00
N ASP A 605 37.02 42.89 -7.25
CA ASP A 605 36.78 42.04 -8.42
C ASP A 605 37.82 40.92 -8.56
N ASN A 606 39.04 41.14 -8.04
CA ASN A 606 40.13 40.16 -7.99
C ASN A 606 39.74 38.83 -7.30
N TYR A 607 38.69 38.84 -6.48
CA TYR A 607 38.26 37.72 -5.64
C TYR A 607 37.04 36.96 -6.19
N LEU A 608 36.33 37.50 -7.20
CA LEU A 608 34.94 37.17 -7.53
C LEU A 608 34.74 36.52 -8.92
N ASN A 609 35.43 35.41 -9.17
CA ASN A 609 35.32 34.67 -10.44
C ASN A 609 34.00 33.88 -10.54
N HIS A 610 33.01 34.38 -11.27
CA HIS A 610 31.71 33.72 -11.53
C HIS A 610 30.82 33.50 -10.28
N CYS A 611 31.04 34.22 -9.18
CA CYS A 611 30.15 34.18 -8.01
C CYS A 611 28.79 34.85 -8.32
N ARG A 612 27.67 34.13 -8.11
CA ARG A 612 26.32 34.63 -8.37
C ARG A 612 25.69 35.22 -7.09
N VAL A 613 25.28 36.48 -7.17
CA VAL A 613 24.69 37.25 -6.07
C VAL A 613 23.25 37.60 -6.43
N TYR A 614 22.32 37.26 -5.54
CA TYR A 614 20.91 37.64 -5.64
C TYR A 614 20.59 38.55 -4.45
N GLU A 615 20.65 39.87 -4.68
CA GLU A 615 20.27 40.86 -3.66
C GLU A 615 18.75 40.87 -3.44
N ASN A 616 18.29 41.51 -2.36
CA ASN A 616 16.95 41.30 -1.82
C ASN A 616 15.83 41.91 -2.68
N ASN A 617 15.37 41.16 -3.68
CA ASN A 617 13.95 40.94 -3.97
C ASN A 617 13.77 39.63 -4.77
N SER A 618 12.94 38.73 -4.23
CA SER A 618 12.38 37.51 -4.84
C SER A 618 12.86 37.11 -6.26
N VAL A 619 13.80 36.16 -6.34
CA VAL A 619 14.18 35.50 -7.60
C VAL A 619 13.95 33.99 -7.48
N TYR A 620 12.72 33.57 -7.81
CA TYR A 620 12.49 32.26 -8.42
C TYR A 620 12.94 32.33 -9.89
N GLN A 621 13.20 31.19 -10.53
CA GLN A 621 13.43 31.18 -11.98
C GLN A 621 12.10 31.50 -12.72
N THR A 622 12.13 32.27 -13.81
CA THR A 622 10.91 32.67 -14.53
C THR A 622 10.45 31.62 -15.54
N PHE A 623 9.18 31.65 -15.94
CA PHE A 623 8.66 30.73 -16.96
C PHE A 623 9.39 30.89 -18.30
N THR A 624 9.88 32.08 -18.61
CA THR A 624 10.70 32.38 -19.80
C THR A 624 12.01 31.58 -19.79
N ILE A 625 12.68 31.47 -18.64
CA ILE A 625 13.90 30.65 -18.49
C ILE A 625 13.56 29.16 -18.65
N LEU A 626 12.43 28.71 -18.08
CA LEU A 626 11.99 27.31 -18.21
C LEU A 626 11.65 26.94 -19.66
N GLU A 627 10.97 27.83 -20.38
CA GLU A 627 10.57 27.63 -21.77
C GLU A 627 11.80 27.51 -22.69
N GLN A 628 12.85 28.29 -22.44
CA GLN A 628 14.14 28.18 -23.15
C GLN A 628 14.82 26.83 -22.88
N ARG A 629 14.96 26.43 -21.61
CA ARG A 629 15.61 25.16 -21.23
C ARG A 629 14.86 23.93 -21.77
N ILE A 630 13.52 23.96 -21.75
CA ILE A 630 12.68 22.91 -22.35
C ILE A 630 12.84 22.84 -23.87
N LYS A 631 13.05 23.97 -24.57
CA LYS A 631 13.33 23.96 -26.01
C LYS A 631 14.66 23.27 -26.32
N GLU A 632 15.72 23.61 -25.58
CA GLU A 632 17.09 23.17 -25.85
C GLU A 632 17.35 21.67 -25.56
N ILE A 633 16.85 21.13 -24.45
CA ILE A 633 17.30 19.81 -23.94
C ILE A 633 16.30 18.69 -24.27
N PRO A 634 16.69 17.48 -24.73
CA PRO A 634 15.76 16.40 -25.12
C PRO A 634 14.96 15.78 -23.97
N ASP A 635 15.64 15.44 -22.87
CA ASP A 635 15.07 14.99 -21.60
C ASP A 635 15.54 15.94 -20.51
N PHE A 636 14.61 16.53 -19.74
CA PHE A 636 14.89 17.68 -18.89
C PHE A 636 14.59 17.39 -17.42
N TYR A 637 15.62 17.55 -16.60
CA TYR A 637 15.53 17.54 -15.14
C TYR A 637 15.51 18.98 -14.63
N LEU A 638 14.58 19.26 -13.73
CA LEU A 638 14.55 20.51 -12.97
C LEU A 638 15.59 20.48 -11.83
N ASP A 639 16.13 21.66 -11.54
CA ASP A 639 17.30 21.91 -10.68
C ASP A 639 17.18 23.19 -9.81
N ASP A 640 16.05 23.90 -9.90
CA ASP A 640 15.69 25.09 -9.15
C ASP A 640 14.15 25.24 -9.21
N ASP A 641 13.57 26.08 -8.36
CA ASP A 641 12.12 26.34 -8.38
C ASP A 641 11.76 27.49 -9.32
N TYR A 642 10.64 27.34 -10.04
CA TYR A 642 10.17 28.28 -11.06
C TYR A 642 8.85 28.94 -10.65
N THR A 643 8.69 30.24 -10.89
CA THR A 643 7.44 30.98 -10.63
C THR A 643 7.12 31.91 -11.79
N TYR A 644 5.84 32.01 -12.16
CA TYR A 644 5.37 32.96 -13.16
C TYR A 644 5.51 34.40 -12.66
N ASP A 645 6.27 35.22 -13.39
CA ASP A 645 6.38 36.65 -13.16
C ASP A 645 5.48 37.45 -14.14
N SER A 646 4.64 38.34 -13.61
CA SER A 646 3.68 39.09 -14.43
C SER A 646 4.29 40.20 -15.29
N GLU A 647 5.55 40.59 -15.05
CA GLU A 647 6.25 41.58 -15.85
C GLU A 647 7.11 40.94 -16.95
N ILE A 648 7.76 39.83 -16.64
CA ILE A 648 8.69 39.11 -17.52
C ILE A 648 7.93 38.10 -18.39
N ASP A 649 7.10 37.25 -17.80
CA ASP A 649 6.51 36.08 -18.48
C ASP A 649 5.19 36.40 -19.22
N LYS A 650 4.96 37.66 -19.58
CA LYS A 650 3.70 38.17 -20.18
C LYS A 650 3.17 37.33 -21.36
N GLY A 651 4.05 36.77 -22.19
CA GLY A 651 3.69 35.90 -23.31
C GLY A 651 3.24 34.48 -22.92
N LEU A 652 3.62 34.01 -21.74
CA LEU A 652 3.45 32.63 -21.26
C LEU A 652 2.24 32.45 -20.33
N LYS A 653 1.37 33.46 -20.22
CA LYS A 653 0.15 33.41 -19.40
C LYS A 653 -0.77 32.21 -19.70
N ASN A 654 -0.72 31.70 -20.94
CA ASN A 654 -1.49 30.53 -21.39
C ASN A 654 -0.76 29.19 -21.18
N GLY A 655 0.41 29.18 -20.55
CA GLY A 655 1.25 27.99 -20.33
C GLY A 655 2.49 27.97 -21.22
N ILE A 656 3.57 27.39 -20.68
CA ILE A 656 4.76 27.00 -21.41
C ILE A 656 4.38 25.93 -22.43
N LYS A 657 4.67 26.16 -23.72
CA LYS A 657 4.30 25.25 -24.80
C LYS A 657 5.27 24.07 -24.92
N ILE A 658 4.74 22.86 -24.81
CA ILE A 658 5.50 21.61 -25.04
C ILE A 658 5.09 21.01 -26.39
N THR A 659 5.90 21.28 -27.41
CA THR A 659 5.65 20.90 -28.81
C THR A 659 6.46 19.68 -29.28
N LYS A 660 7.41 19.19 -28.46
CA LYS A 660 8.19 17.96 -28.70
C LYS A 660 7.93 16.89 -27.63
N SER A 661 8.13 15.62 -27.96
CA SER A 661 8.23 14.53 -26.98
C SER A 661 9.39 14.83 -26.02
N ILE A 662 9.16 14.67 -24.71
CA ILE A 662 10.15 14.97 -23.66
C ILE A 662 9.78 14.20 -22.39
N ILE A 663 10.79 13.72 -21.65
CA ILE A 663 10.63 13.41 -20.22
C ILE A 663 11.01 14.67 -19.43
N LEU A 664 10.02 15.25 -18.76
CA LEU A 664 10.19 16.31 -17.76
C LEU A 664 10.17 15.66 -16.38
N ASP A 665 11.33 15.64 -15.72
CA ASP A 665 11.46 15.20 -14.33
C ASP A 665 11.61 16.41 -13.41
N GLY A 666 10.73 16.50 -12.40
CA GLY A 666 10.72 17.58 -11.43
C GLY A 666 11.85 17.55 -10.44
N SER A 667 12.47 16.38 -10.19
CA SER A 667 13.44 16.23 -9.08
C SER A 667 12.89 16.77 -7.74
N GLU A 668 11.57 16.65 -7.51
CA GLU A 668 10.78 17.19 -6.38
C GLU A 668 10.58 18.74 -6.38
N HIS A 669 11.14 19.48 -7.35
CA HIS A 669 10.99 20.94 -7.50
C HIS A 669 9.57 21.42 -7.82
N THR A 670 9.38 22.73 -7.59
CA THR A 670 8.10 23.43 -7.75
C THR A 670 8.07 24.32 -9.00
N ILE A 671 6.98 24.24 -9.76
CA ILE A 671 6.58 25.28 -10.71
C ILE A 671 5.27 25.93 -10.22
N ASN A 672 5.31 27.24 -10.01
CA ASN A 672 4.26 28.02 -9.39
C ASN A 672 3.64 29.00 -10.41
N GLY A 673 2.38 28.78 -10.81
CA GLY A 673 1.65 29.68 -11.72
C GLY A 673 1.18 30.99 -11.08
N ASN A 674 1.56 31.25 -9.82
CA ASN A 674 1.44 32.52 -9.10
C ASN A 674 0.03 33.12 -9.07
N HIS A 675 -1.01 32.26 -9.14
CA HIS A 675 -2.41 32.65 -9.28
C HIS A 675 -2.70 33.57 -10.50
N ALA A 676 -1.85 33.53 -11.53
CA ALA A 676 -1.87 34.48 -12.65
C ALA A 676 -1.83 33.84 -14.05
N ALA A 677 -1.25 32.64 -14.18
CA ALA A 677 -1.04 31.96 -15.45
C ALA A 677 -1.29 30.44 -15.37
N ARG A 678 -1.57 29.82 -16.53
CA ARG A 678 -1.43 28.36 -16.69
C ARG A 678 0.05 27.99 -16.67
N ILE A 679 0.40 26.79 -16.19
CA ILE A 679 1.79 26.32 -16.17
C ILE A 679 2.20 25.71 -17.52
N PHE A 680 1.47 24.72 -18.05
CA PHE A 680 1.82 24.00 -19.28
C PHE A 680 0.69 23.92 -20.32
N ASP A 681 1.06 24.05 -21.59
CA ASP A 681 0.24 23.86 -22.79
C ASP A 681 0.89 22.77 -23.67
N ILE A 682 0.43 21.52 -23.55
CA ILE A 682 1.11 20.34 -24.10
C ILE A 682 0.47 19.93 -25.41
N GLU A 683 1.15 20.18 -26.53
CA GLU A 683 0.68 19.84 -27.87
C GLU A 683 1.26 18.52 -28.39
N SER A 684 2.41 18.07 -27.86
CA SER A 684 3.12 16.88 -28.36
C SER A 684 2.62 15.55 -27.78
N ASP A 685 2.60 14.51 -28.62
CA ASP A 685 2.39 13.13 -28.21
C ASP A 685 3.59 12.63 -27.36
N ASN A 686 3.36 11.62 -26.51
CA ASN A 686 4.37 10.90 -25.72
C ASN A 686 5.16 11.74 -24.68
N VAL A 687 4.65 12.90 -24.27
CA VAL A 687 5.23 13.69 -23.17
C VAL A 687 5.04 12.99 -21.83
N THR A 688 6.11 12.92 -21.02
CA THR A 688 6.07 12.44 -19.64
C THR A 688 6.41 13.58 -18.70
N ILE A 689 5.60 13.78 -17.66
CA ILE A 689 5.84 14.73 -16.56
C ILE A 689 5.84 13.92 -15.27
N LYS A 690 6.90 14.01 -14.46
CA LYS A 690 7.00 13.25 -13.21
C LYS A 690 7.71 13.98 -12.07
N ASN A 691 7.49 13.51 -10.84
CA ASN A 691 8.18 13.95 -9.61
C ASN A 691 8.15 15.48 -9.39
N ILE A 692 7.07 16.17 -9.75
CA ILE A 692 7.02 17.64 -9.81
C ILE A 692 5.88 18.23 -8.98
N SER A 693 6.06 19.44 -8.43
CA SER A 693 5.01 20.19 -7.73
C SER A 693 4.47 21.34 -8.60
N LEU A 694 3.24 21.21 -9.11
CA LEU A 694 2.59 22.20 -9.98
C LEU A 694 1.51 22.96 -9.20
N ILE A 695 1.83 24.17 -8.74
CA ILE A 695 1.02 24.89 -7.76
C ILE A 695 0.46 26.21 -8.30
N ASN A 696 -0.72 26.60 -7.80
CA ASN A 696 -1.33 27.93 -7.98
C ASN A 696 -1.54 28.35 -9.46
N GLY A 697 -1.53 27.42 -10.42
CA GLY A 697 -1.78 27.70 -11.83
C GLY A 697 -3.22 28.13 -12.06
N LYS A 698 -3.44 29.25 -12.76
CA LYS A 698 -4.75 29.88 -12.94
C LYS A 698 -5.04 30.22 -14.40
N THR A 699 -6.20 29.81 -14.89
CA THR A 699 -6.73 30.23 -16.18
C THR A 699 -8.24 30.48 -16.13
N ASP A 700 -8.73 31.40 -16.96
CA ASP A 700 -10.17 31.55 -17.25
C ASP A 700 -10.63 30.63 -18.42
N SER A 701 -9.84 29.60 -18.71
CA SER A 701 -10.10 28.57 -19.72
C SER A 701 -9.97 27.16 -19.11
N LYS A 702 -9.35 26.22 -19.84
CA LYS A 702 -9.23 24.80 -19.50
C LYS A 702 -7.84 24.49 -18.92
N GLY A 703 -7.73 23.69 -17.85
CA GLY A 703 -6.44 23.30 -17.27
C GLY A 703 -5.72 24.45 -16.54
N GLY A 704 -5.76 24.49 -15.21
CA GLY A 704 -5.08 25.52 -14.41
C GLY A 704 -3.58 25.30 -14.30
N ALA A 705 -3.15 24.07 -14.03
CA ALA A 705 -1.76 23.65 -14.19
C ALA A 705 -1.48 23.27 -15.66
N ILE A 706 -2.22 22.29 -16.21
CA ILE A 706 -1.90 21.66 -17.50
C ILE A 706 -3.13 21.62 -18.42
N TYR A 707 -2.96 22.12 -19.65
CA TYR A 707 -3.82 21.77 -20.78
C TYR A 707 -3.10 20.72 -21.65
N TRP A 708 -3.71 19.55 -21.81
CA TRP A 708 -3.08 18.38 -22.44
C TRP A 708 -3.77 18.02 -23.76
N ASN A 709 -3.07 18.27 -24.87
CA ASN A 709 -3.57 18.15 -26.24
C ASN A 709 -2.71 17.22 -27.14
N GLY A 710 -1.73 16.51 -26.59
CA GLY A 710 -1.04 15.37 -27.22
C GLY A 710 -1.44 14.01 -26.63
N LYS A 711 -1.30 12.94 -27.43
CA LYS A 711 -1.64 11.55 -27.07
C LYS A 711 -0.59 10.89 -26.18
N ASN A 712 -0.92 9.73 -25.59
CA ASN A 712 0.00 8.85 -24.87
C ASN A 712 0.73 9.52 -23.68
N GLY A 713 0.20 10.64 -23.16
CA GLY A 713 0.85 11.40 -22.11
C GLY A 713 0.99 10.64 -20.79
N ILE A 714 1.98 10.96 -19.98
CA ILE A 714 2.16 10.40 -18.64
C ILE A 714 2.31 11.56 -17.64
N LEU A 715 1.49 11.56 -16.59
CA LEU A 715 1.67 12.41 -15.42
C LEU A 715 1.79 11.49 -14.20
N GLU A 716 2.95 11.48 -13.54
CA GLU A 716 3.14 10.62 -12.36
C GLU A 716 4.01 11.14 -11.22
N ASN A 717 3.85 10.56 -10.02
CA ASN A 717 4.61 10.91 -8.82
C ASN A 717 4.57 12.42 -8.46
N SER A 718 3.53 13.15 -8.91
CA SER A 718 3.51 14.62 -8.92
C SER A 718 2.42 15.21 -8.01
N LYS A 719 2.70 16.38 -7.43
CA LYS A 719 1.75 17.17 -6.63
C LYS A 719 1.15 18.26 -7.50
N LEU A 720 -0.17 18.44 -7.44
CA LEU A 720 -0.88 19.51 -8.14
C LEU A 720 -1.80 20.20 -7.15
N GLU A 721 -1.47 21.43 -6.75
CA GLU A 721 -2.12 22.10 -5.61
C GLU A 721 -2.67 23.50 -5.94
N ASN A 722 -3.85 23.83 -5.39
CA ASN A 722 -4.50 25.14 -5.46
C ASN A 722 -4.74 25.68 -6.90
N ASN A 723 -4.68 24.82 -7.92
CA ASN A 723 -4.85 25.25 -9.31
C ASN A 723 -6.31 25.57 -9.64
N TYR A 724 -6.53 26.50 -10.56
CA TYR A 724 -7.84 27.07 -10.87
C TYR A 724 -8.13 27.16 -12.37
N ALA A 725 -9.29 26.66 -12.81
CA ALA A 725 -9.74 26.72 -14.20
C ALA A 725 -11.28 26.87 -14.34
N VAL A 726 -11.79 26.88 -15.56
CA VAL A 726 -13.22 26.65 -15.85
C VAL A 726 -13.54 25.14 -15.83
N MET A 727 -12.66 24.33 -16.40
CA MET A 727 -12.77 22.86 -16.46
C MET A 727 -11.38 22.24 -16.30
N GLY A 728 -11.24 21.22 -15.45
CA GLY A 728 -9.94 20.66 -15.10
C GLY A 728 -9.12 21.67 -14.31
N GLY A 729 -9.49 21.91 -13.05
CA GLY A 729 -8.87 22.96 -12.22
C GLY A 729 -7.36 22.82 -12.13
N ALA A 730 -6.84 21.58 -12.03
CA ALA A 730 -5.45 21.28 -12.34
C ALA A 730 -5.25 20.91 -13.82
N VAL A 731 -5.90 19.86 -14.32
CA VAL A 731 -5.55 19.21 -15.60
C VAL A 731 -6.76 19.05 -16.52
N TYR A 732 -6.61 19.39 -17.79
CA TYR A 732 -7.60 19.13 -18.85
C TYR A 732 -7.01 18.24 -19.95
N ILE A 733 -7.67 17.12 -20.27
CA ILE A 733 -7.13 16.09 -21.18
C ILE A 733 -8.00 15.97 -22.44
N ASN A 734 -7.44 16.35 -23.58
CA ASN A 734 -8.12 16.41 -24.88
C ASN A 734 -7.79 15.24 -25.82
N LYS A 735 -6.65 14.55 -25.62
CA LYS A 735 -6.22 13.42 -26.46
C LYS A 735 -5.97 12.13 -25.66
N ALA A 736 -6.16 11.01 -26.37
CA ALA A 736 -6.29 9.67 -25.82
C ALA A 736 -4.96 9.04 -25.35
N ASN A 737 -5.10 7.93 -24.62
CA ASN A 737 -4.06 7.07 -24.05
C ASN A 737 -3.22 7.73 -22.93
N THR A 738 -3.60 8.92 -22.48
CA THR A 738 -2.97 9.60 -21.35
C THR A 738 -3.16 8.80 -20.05
N LYS A 739 -2.12 8.76 -19.23
CA LYS A 739 -2.03 8.02 -17.97
C LYS A 739 -1.77 9.01 -16.84
N ILE A 740 -2.74 9.16 -15.93
CA ILE A 740 -2.61 9.96 -14.71
C ILE A 740 -2.50 8.98 -13.54
N ASN A 741 -1.32 8.86 -12.96
CA ASN A 741 -0.96 7.75 -12.10
C ASN A 741 -0.09 8.26 -10.95
N ARG A 742 -0.18 7.75 -9.72
CA ARG A 742 0.78 8.14 -8.65
C ARG A 742 0.82 9.65 -8.31
N ASN A 743 -0.25 10.43 -8.53
CA ASN A 743 -0.25 11.87 -8.21
C ASN A 743 -1.06 12.22 -6.95
N THR A 744 -0.83 13.41 -6.41
CA THR A 744 -1.64 14.03 -5.35
C THR A 744 -2.23 15.35 -5.86
N PHE A 745 -3.55 15.44 -5.90
CA PHE A 745 -4.31 16.62 -6.32
C PHE A 745 -4.98 17.26 -5.10
N ASN A 746 -4.52 18.44 -4.68
CA ASN A 746 -4.99 19.10 -3.46
C ASN A 746 -5.64 20.47 -3.73
N ASN A 747 -6.81 20.76 -3.14
CA ASN A 747 -7.50 22.06 -3.18
C ASN A 747 -7.81 22.65 -4.59
N ASN A 748 -7.66 21.87 -5.68
CA ASN A 748 -7.83 22.40 -7.03
C ASN A 748 -9.32 22.69 -7.34
N THR A 749 -9.59 23.79 -8.03
CA THR A 749 -10.94 24.33 -8.20
C THR A 749 -11.27 24.59 -9.68
N ALA A 750 -12.44 24.12 -10.14
CA ALA A 750 -12.96 24.40 -11.47
C ALA A 750 -14.29 25.17 -11.39
N LYS A 751 -14.50 26.22 -12.19
CA LYS A 751 -15.79 26.92 -12.22
C LYS A 751 -16.95 25.97 -12.55
N ASN A 752 -16.75 24.99 -13.44
CA ASN A 752 -17.83 24.14 -13.98
C ASN A 752 -17.71 22.65 -13.61
N LYS A 753 -16.65 21.96 -14.06
CA LYS A 753 -16.53 20.48 -13.98
C LYS A 753 -15.07 20.04 -13.78
N GLY A 754 -14.86 19.03 -12.92
CA GLY A 754 -13.54 18.44 -12.68
C GLY A 754 -12.57 19.43 -12.02
N GLY A 755 -12.72 19.65 -10.71
CA GLY A 755 -11.87 20.53 -9.90
C GLY A 755 -10.40 20.14 -9.92
N ALA A 756 -10.09 18.84 -9.95
CA ALA A 756 -8.76 18.36 -10.29
C ALA A 756 -8.63 18.15 -11.81
N ILE A 757 -9.39 17.21 -12.39
CA ILE A 757 -9.19 16.73 -13.76
C ILE A 757 -10.49 16.78 -14.58
N HIS A 758 -10.42 17.24 -15.83
CA HIS A 758 -11.47 17.00 -16.83
C HIS A 758 -10.93 16.22 -18.04
N VAL A 759 -11.72 15.27 -18.55
CA VAL A 759 -11.31 14.28 -19.56
C VAL A 759 -12.27 14.25 -20.74
N GLN A 760 -11.77 14.52 -21.96
CA GLN A 760 -12.52 14.44 -23.22
C GLN A 760 -12.11 13.27 -24.13
N SER A 761 -11.29 12.34 -23.65
CA SER A 761 -10.80 11.21 -24.46
C SER A 761 -10.30 10.04 -23.59
N PRO A 762 -10.18 8.80 -24.13
CA PRO A 762 -9.79 7.61 -23.36
C PRO A 762 -8.52 7.81 -22.51
N THR A 763 -8.68 7.82 -21.18
CA THR A 763 -7.60 8.15 -20.22
C THR A 763 -7.63 7.15 -19.06
N SER A 764 -6.46 6.62 -18.67
CA SER A 764 -6.31 5.81 -17.46
C SER A 764 -5.98 6.71 -16.29
N ILE A 765 -6.73 6.62 -15.18
CA ILE A 765 -6.49 7.41 -13.98
C ILE A 765 -6.45 6.45 -12.78
N THR A 766 -5.26 6.20 -12.23
CA THR A 766 -5.03 5.09 -11.28
C THR A 766 -4.27 5.49 -10.02
N ASN A 767 -4.81 5.09 -8.86
CA ASN A 767 -4.33 5.34 -7.49
C ASN A 767 -3.67 6.73 -7.31
N ASN A 768 -4.39 7.78 -7.68
CA ASN A 768 -4.05 9.15 -7.31
C ASN A 768 -4.81 9.51 -6.04
N LEU A 769 -4.22 10.33 -5.18
CA LEU A 769 -4.89 10.94 -4.05
C LEU A 769 -5.54 12.25 -4.51
N PHE A 770 -6.84 12.40 -4.24
CA PHE A 770 -7.58 13.63 -4.47
C PHE A 770 -8.07 14.16 -3.12
N THR A 771 -7.64 15.38 -2.76
CA THR A 771 -7.98 16.02 -1.50
C THR A 771 -8.58 17.42 -1.74
N ASN A 772 -9.71 17.74 -1.12
CA ASN A 772 -10.35 19.08 -1.15
C ASN A 772 -10.68 19.68 -2.54
N ASN A 773 -10.68 18.91 -3.63
CA ASN A 773 -10.92 19.45 -4.98
C ASN A 773 -12.42 19.79 -5.19
N ASN A 774 -12.70 20.89 -5.90
CA ASN A 774 -14.03 21.52 -5.92
C ASN A 774 -14.49 21.97 -7.32
N ALA A 775 -15.79 21.89 -7.58
CA ALA A 775 -16.43 22.47 -8.77
C ALA A 775 -17.92 22.82 -8.50
N SER A 776 -18.57 23.57 -9.40
CA SER A 776 -20.01 23.85 -9.26
C SER A 776 -20.90 22.64 -9.61
N GLY A 777 -20.63 21.96 -10.73
CA GLY A 777 -21.43 20.84 -11.24
C GLY A 777 -21.03 19.46 -10.70
N TYR A 778 -21.60 18.40 -11.29
CA TYR A 778 -21.33 17.01 -10.90
C TYR A 778 -19.89 16.54 -11.21
N ASN A 779 -19.41 15.60 -10.39
CA ASN A 779 -18.08 14.98 -10.42
C ASN A 779 -16.97 16.03 -10.18
N LYS A 780 -16.84 16.49 -8.94
CA LYS A 780 -16.08 17.71 -8.60
C LYS A 780 -14.57 17.52 -8.43
N ALA A 781 -14.07 16.30 -8.27
CA ALA A 781 -12.64 16.00 -8.40
C ALA A 781 -12.27 15.68 -9.86
N VAL A 782 -12.69 14.52 -10.36
CA VAL A 782 -12.45 14.07 -11.75
C VAL A 782 -13.76 14.02 -12.53
N ASN A 783 -13.80 14.61 -13.73
CA ASN A 783 -14.98 14.61 -14.60
C ASN A 783 -14.65 14.09 -16.02
N PHE A 784 -15.19 12.94 -16.38
CA PHE A 784 -15.23 12.47 -17.76
C PHE A 784 -16.39 13.13 -18.52
N TYR A 785 -16.12 13.60 -19.74
CA TYR A 785 -17.11 14.17 -20.65
C TYR A 785 -18.11 13.12 -21.17
N ASP A 786 -17.65 11.88 -21.36
CA ASP A 786 -18.43 10.74 -21.86
C ASP A 786 -17.94 9.46 -21.15
N LYS A 787 -18.86 8.56 -20.78
CA LYS A 787 -18.54 7.29 -20.13
C LYS A 787 -17.61 6.41 -20.96
N LYS A 788 -17.63 6.49 -22.31
CA LYS A 788 -16.73 5.71 -23.19
C LYS A 788 -15.25 6.09 -23.07
N TYR A 789 -14.95 7.21 -22.41
CA TYR A 789 -13.58 7.67 -22.13
C TYR A 789 -13.01 7.13 -20.81
N LEU A 790 -13.81 6.42 -20.03
CA LEU A 790 -13.37 5.66 -18.86
C LEU A 790 -12.51 4.47 -19.30
N LYS A 791 -11.19 4.69 -19.33
CA LYS A 791 -10.20 3.60 -19.25
C LYS A 791 -9.85 3.39 -17.76
N PRO A 792 -9.11 2.33 -17.38
CA PRO A 792 -9.18 1.81 -16.01
C PRO A 792 -8.97 2.87 -14.92
N PHE A 793 -9.92 2.89 -13.99
CA PHE A 793 -10.14 3.95 -13.02
C PHE A 793 -10.13 3.36 -11.62
N THR A 794 -8.98 2.83 -11.20
CA THR A 794 -8.88 1.98 -10.01
C THR A 794 -8.12 2.67 -8.87
N ASN A 795 -8.54 2.35 -7.64
CA ASN A 795 -7.83 2.65 -6.39
C ASN A 795 -7.53 4.14 -6.11
N ASN A 796 -8.17 5.08 -6.81
CA ASN A 796 -8.00 6.51 -6.53
C ASN A 796 -8.70 6.85 -5.20
N VAL A 797 -7.99 7.53 -4.30
CA VAL A 797 -8.50 7.90 -2.97
C VAL A 797 -9.10 9.31 -3.04
N TYR A 798 -10.27 9.52 -2.44
CA TYR A 798 -10.99 10.80 -2.45
C TYR A 798 -11.32 11.26 -1.02
N ILE A 799 -10.69 12.35 -0.58
CA ILE A 799 -10.86 12.94 0.76
C ILE A 799 -11.39 14.37 0.62
N ASN A 800 -12.51 14.69 1.26
CA ASN A 800 -13.08 16.05 1.34
C ASN A 800 -13.28 16.80 -0.01
N ASN A 801 -13.14 16.12 -1.16
CA ASN A 801 -13.64 16.60 -2.44
C ASN A 801 -15.17 16.60 -2.33
N THR A 802 -15.80 17.76 -2.47
CA THR A 802 -17.26 17.83 -2.37
C THR A 802 -17.87 16.95 -3.47
N GLN A 803 -18.67 15.94 -3.15
CA GLN A 803 -19.36 15.09 -4.15
C GLN A 803 -18.48 14.57 -5.31
N PHE A 804 -17.64 13.56 -5.02
CA PHE A 804 -17.10 12.68 -6.06
C PHE A 804 -17.84 11.34 -6.07
N THR A 805 -18.47 11.00 -7.19
CA THR A 805 -19.10 9.70 -7.42
C THR A 805 -18.78 9.19 -8.83
N PHE A 806 -18.05 8.07 -8.90
CA PHE A 806 -17.84 7.30 -10.14
C PHE A 806 -17.89 5.79 -9.87
N GLU A 807 -18.70 5.39 -8.90
CA GLU A 807 -19.24 4.04 -8.90
C GLU A 807 -20.23 3.88 -10.07
N THR A 808 -20.30 2.68 -10.63
CA THR A 808 -21.42 2.29 -11.51
C THR A 808 -22.70 2.35 -10.68
N LYS A 809 -23.58 3.35 -10.95
CA LYS A 809 -24.75 3.74 -10.15
C LYS A 809 -25.28 2.59 -9.28
N ILE A 810 -24.85 2.59 -8.01
CA ILE A 810 -25.40 1.69 -7.01
C ILE A 810 -26.75 2.30 -6.60
N GLY A 811 -27.82 1.53 -6.75
CA GLY A 811 -29.16 2.00 -6.37
C GLY A 811 -29.38 1.93 -4.86
N SER A 812 -30.30 2.73 -4.33
CA SER A 812 -30.69 2.58 -2.93
C SER A 812 -31.60 1.36 -2.71
N PHE A 813 -31.81 0.96 -1.46
CA PHE A 813 -32.80 -0.09 -1.17
C PHE A 813 -34.23 0.33 -1.55
N THR A 814 -34.54 1.63 -1.50
CA THR A 814 -35.81 2.19 -2.01
C THR A 814 -35.94 2.03 -3.53
N GLU A 815 -34.89 2.30 -4.32
CA GLU A 815 -34.93 2.02 -5.77
C GLU A 815 -35.16 0.52 -6.06
N LEU A 816 -34.53 -0.38 -5.30
CA LEU A 816 -34.74 -1.82 -5.46
C LEU A 816 -36.15 -2.24 -5.00
N GLN A 817 -36.69 -1.64 -3.94
CA GLN A 817 -38.06 -1.86 -3.49
C GLN A 817 -39.08 -1.44 -4.56
N GLU A 818 -38.88 -0.30 -5.23
CA GLU A 818 -39.74 0.16 -6.34
C GLU A 818 -39.67 -0.79 -7.56
N LEU A 819 -38.48 -1.28 -7.90
CA LEU A 819 -38.28 -2.25 -8.98
C LEU A 819 -38.94 -3.60 -8.66
N ILE A 820 -38.81 -4.09 -7.42
CA ILE A 820 -39.51 -5.30 -6.95
C ILE A 820 -41.02 -5.06 -6.98
N ASN A 821 -41.51 -3.92 -6.49
CA ASN A 821 -42.95 -3.59 -6.48
C ASN A 821 -43.55 -3.54 -7.89
N SER A 822 -42.80 -3.08 -8.89
CA SER A 822 -43.26 -2.94 -10.28
C SER A 822 -43.03 -4.16 -11.18
N ALA A 823 -42.05 -5.02 -10.89
CA ALA A 823 -41.73 -6.19 -11.74
C ALA A 823 -42.81 -7.29 -11.70
N ASN A 824 -43.09 -7.91 -12.85
CA ASN A 824 -44.02 -9.05 -12.96
C ASN A 824 -43.24 -10.30 -13.38
N GLY A 825 -43.21 -11.33 -12.52
CA GLY A 825 -42.44 -12.55 -12.75
C GLY A 825 -40.96 -12.40 -12.38
N THR A 826 -40.12 -12.00 -13.33
CA THR A 826 -38.66 -11.95 -13.16
C THR A 826 -38.12 -10.51 -13.21
N LEU A 827 -37.29 -10.15 -12.23
CA LEU A 827 -36.51 -8.91 -12.17
C LEU A 827 -35.02 -9.25 -12.34
N THR A 828 -34.46 -8.98 -13.52
CA THR A 828 -33.01 -9.07 -13.75
C THR A 828 -32.34 -7.76 -13.33
N LEU A 829 -31.35 -7.84 -12.45
CA LEU A 829 -30.66 -6.67 -11.89
C LEU A 829 -29.57 -6.17 -12.86
N THR A 830 -29.72 -4.92 -13.32
CA THR A 830 -28.77 -4.27 -14.25
C THR A 830 -27.60 -3.57 -13.55
N GLN A 831 -27.69 -3.39 -12.24
CA GLN A 831 -26.73 -2.73 -11.36
C GLN A 831 -26.77 -3.35 -9.96
N GLY A 832 -25.80 -3.01 -9.11
CA GLY A 832 -25.84 -3.31 -7.68
C GLY A 832 -26.71 -2.32 -6.88
N TYR A 833 -27.00 -2.67 -5.62
CA TYR A 833 -27.79 -1.86 -4.70
C TYR A 833 -27.18 -1.84 -3.30
N LYS A 834 -27.41 -0.76 -2.55
CA LYS A 834 -26.81 -0.56 -1.21
C LYS A 834 -27.76 0.22 -0.30
N TYR A 835 -27.81 -0.17 0.97
CA TYR A 835 -28.58 0.53 1.98
C TYR A 835 -28.00 1.93 2.23
N HIS A 836 -28.82 2.96 2.08
CA HIS A 836 -28.45 4.35 2.38
C HIS A 836 -29.19 4.83 3.65
N PRO A 837 -28.52 5.00 4.80
CA PRO A 837 -29.18 5.13 6.12
C PRO A 837 -30.21 6.26 6.26
N ILE A 838 -30.05 7.34 5.49
CA ILE A 838 -30.94 8.52 5.50
C ILE A 838 -32.11 8.40 4.51
N ALA A 839 -31.96 7.58 3.45
CA ALA A 839 -32.96 7.48 2.38
C ALA A 839 -33.82 6.23 2.53
N ASP A 840 -33.22 5.13 2.97
CA ASP A 840 -33.84 3.81 3.07
C ASP A 840 -34.23 3.47 4.52
N THR A 841 -34.34 4.44 5.42
CA THR A 841 -34.51 4.20 6.88
C THR A 841 -35.73 3.33 7.22
N SER A 842 -36.80 3.39 6.41
CA SER A 842 -37.99 2.54 6.52
C SER A 842 -37.75 1.06 6.15
N LEU A 843 -36.63 0.77 5.49
CA LEU A 843 -36.18 -0.54 5.01
C LEU A 843 -35.00 -1.10 5.84
N LYS A 844 -34.64 -0.51 7.00
CA LYS A 844 -33.59 -1.07 7.89
C LYS A 844 -33.80 -2.55 8.23
N ASN A 845 -35.06 -2.98 8.29
CA ASN A 845 -35.45 -4.36 8.60
C ASN A 845 -35.58 -5.28 7.36
N GLY A 846 -35.18 -4.81 6.17
CA GLY A 846 -35.21 -5.56 4.91
C GLY A 846 -36.08 -4.91 3.84
N ILE A 847 -35.65 -5.04 2.58
CA ILE A 847 -36.49 -4.81 1.41
C ILE A 847 -37.58 -5.90 1.40
N LYS A 848 -38.84 -5.49 1.32
CA LYS A 848 -39.99 -6.37 1.49
C LYS A 848 -40.35 -7.07 0.19
N ILE A 849 -40.34 -8.40 0.22
CA ILE A 849 -40.81 -9.26 -0.88
C ILE A 849 -42.12 -9.91 -0.47
N THR A 850 -43.23 -9.27 -0.85
CA THR A 850 -44.61 -9.63 -0.50
C THR A 850 -45.38 -10.37 -1.61
N LYS A 851 -44.83 -10.43 -2.83
CA LYS A 851 -45.34 -11.21 -3.97
C LYS A 851 -44.30 -12.22 -4.46
N ALA A 852 -44.75 -13.30 -5.10
CA ALA A 852 -43.87 -14.23 -5.79
C ALA A 852 -43.11 -13.52 -6.92
N ILE A 853 -41.78 -13.66 -6.93
CA ILE A 853 -40.86 -12.99 -7.86
C ILE A 853 -39.56 -13.80 -7.98
N THR A 854 -38.95 -13.79 -9.16
CA THR A 854 -37.56 -14.22 -9.35
C THR A 854 -36.67 -12.98 -9.46
N ILE A 855 -35.66 -12.84 -8.60
CA ILE A 855 -34.63 -11.80 -8.70
C ILE A 855 -33.35 -12.43 -9.19
N ASP A 856 -32.89 -12.02 -10.38
CA ASP A 856 -31.70 -12.56 -11.04
C ASP A 856 -30.57 -11.51 -11.06
N GLY A 857 -29.49 -11.79 -10.33
CA GLY A 857 -28.27 -10.97 -10.28
C GLY A 857 -27.31 -11.15 -11.44
N LYS A 858 -27.69 -11.84 -12.52
CA LYS A 858 -26.85 -12.08 -13.70
C LYS A 858 -26.59 -10.81 -14.52
N LYS A 859 -25.36 -10.31 -14.46
CA LYS A 859 -24.85 -9.23 -15.33
C LYS A 859 -24.98 -9.60 -16.81
N THR A 860 -25.65 -8.75 -17.60
CA THR A 860 -25.92 -9.02 -19.01
C THR A 860 -24.76 -8.62 -19.93
N MET A 861 -24.57 -9.39 -21.01
CA MET A 861 -23.75 -9.08 -22.20
C MET A 861 -22.21 -8.92 -21.99
N THR A 862 -21.60 -9.59 -21.02
CA THR A 862 -20.15 -9.91 -21.06
C THR A 862 -19.90 -11.35 -20.57
N SER A 863 -18.82 -11.98 -21.04
CA SER A 863 -18.48 -13.39 -20.75
C SER A 863 -17.84 -13.64 -19.37
N THR A 864 -18.02 -12.71 -18.42
CA THR A 864 -17.68 -12.90 -17.00
C THR A 864 -18.98 -12.92 -16.20
N GLY A 865 -19.24 -14.04 -15.50
CA GLY A 865 -20.48 -14.32 -14.78
C GLY A 865 -20.60 -13.55 -13.45
N ASP A 866 -20.37 -12.24 -13.48
CA ASP A 866 -20.33 -11.40 -12.30
C ASP A 866 -21.75 -11.25 -11.72
N LYS A 867 -21.85 -11.43 -10.40
CA LYS A 867 -23.10 -11.34 -9.64
C LYS A 867 -23.33 -9.89 -9.20
N GLN A 868 -24.54 -9.37 -9.38
CA GLN A 868 -24.87 -8.06 -8.82
C GLN A 868 -24.82 -8.10 -7.29
N ILE A 869 -24.20 -7.07 -6.72
CA ILE A 869 -24.01 -6.92 -5.28
C ILE A 869 -25.22 -6.21 -4.67
N ILE A 870 -25.72 -6.72 -3.54
CA ILE A 870 -26.71 -6.05 -2.70
C ILE A 870 -26.11 -5.94 -1.29
N ASP A 871 -25.87 -4.71 -0.84
CA ASP A 871 -25.04 -4.38 0.32
C ASP A 871 -25.86 -3.74 1.45
N GLY A 872 -25.97 -4.43 2.60
CA GLY A 872 -26.64 -3.94 3.81
C GLY A 872 -25.89 -2.84 4.58
N ASN A 873 -24.71 -2.44 4.10
CA ASN A 873 -23.85 -1.39 4.67
C ASN A 873 -23.42 -1.59 6.14
N LYS A 874 -23.62 -2.79 6.72
CA LYS A 874 -23.50 -3.06 8.17
C LYS A 874 -24.47 -2.25 9.03
N GLU A 875 -25.60 -1.83 8.45
CA GLU A 875 -26.64 -1.04 9.13
C GLU A 875 -28.08 -1.57 8.95
N ALA A 876 -28.34 -2.40 7.94
CA ALA A 876 -29.66 -2.95 7.66
C ALA A 876 -29.64 -4.45 7.28
N ARG A 877 -30.79 -5.10 7.45
CA ARG A 877 -31.10 -6.38 6.81
C ARG A 877 -31.34 -6.13 5.32
N ILE A 878 -30.94 -7.07 4.46
CA ILE A 878 -31.11 -6.91 3.00
C ILE A 878 -32.55 -7.23 2.56
N PHE A 879 -33.11 -8.38 2.94
CA PHE A 879 -34.45 -8.82 2.52
C PHE A 879 -35.35 -9.28 3.67
N ASP A 880 -36.63 -8.92 3.57
CA ASP A 880 -37.75 -9.36 4.41
C ASP A 880 -38.75 -10.11 3.50
N ILE A 881 -38.66 -11.45 3.47
CA ILE A 881 -39.37 -12.29 2.51
C ILE A 881 -40.58 -12.94 3.17
N THR A 882 -41.77 -12.54 2.72
CA THR A 882 -43.07 -12.94 3.27
C THR A 882 -44.01 -13.56 2.20
N SER A 883 -43.53 -13.70 0.96
CA SER A 883 -44.28 -14.36 -0.13
C SER A 883 -43.72 -15.72 -0.50
N ASN A 884 -44.62 -16.66 -0.80
CA ASN A 884 -44.25 -18.01 -1.23
C ASN A 884 -43.67 -18.00 -2.64
N ASN A 885 -42.86 -19.01 -2.97
CA ASN A 885 -42.27 -19.23 -4.30
C ASN A 885 -41.36 -18.08 -4.80
N VAL A 886 -40.74 -17.34 -3.88
CA VAL A 886 -39.71 -16.32 -4.21
C VAL A 886 -38.40 -17.02 -4.57
N THR A 887 -37.77 -16.62 -5.68
CA THR A 887 -36.47 -17.14 -6.12
C THR A 887 -35.44 -16.01 -6.14
N LEU A 888 -34.31 -16.20 -5.48
CA LEU A 888 -33.14 -15.33 -5.57
C LEU A 888 -32.03 -16.13 -6.27
N THR A 889 -31.48 -15.61 -7.37
CA THR A 889 -30.47 -16.34 -8.14
C THR A 889 -29.37 -15.41 -8.64
N ASN A 890 -28.14 -15.92 -8.74
CA ASN A 890 -26.95 -15.17 -9.19
C ASN A 890 -26.67 -13.86 -8.43
N VAL A 891 -27.12 -13.69 -7.18
CA VAL A 891 -26.89 -12.47 -6.38
C VAL A 891 -25.66 -12.60 -5.47
N LYS A 892 -25.03 -11.48 -5.11
CA LYS A 892 -24.06 -11.41 -4.00
C LYS A 892 -24.61 -10.52 -2.88
N LEU A 893 -24.97 -11.11 -1.75
CA LEU A 893 -25.58 -10.44 -0.60
C LEU A 893 -24.52 -10.22 0.49
N ILE A 894 -24.24 -8.96 0.84
CA ILE A 894 -23.14 -8.62 1.76
C ILE A 894 -23.50 -7.63 2.87
N ASN A 895 -22.76 -7.71 3.97
CA ASN A 895 -22.81 -6.73 5.08
C ASN A 895 -24.23 -6.51 5.66
N GLY A 896 -25.14 -7.46 5.49
CA GLY A 896 -26.47 -7.41 6.10
C GLY A 896 -26.35 -7.60 7.61
N ILE A 897 -27.00 -6.73 8.38
CA ILE A 897 -27.03 -6.82 9.84
C ILE A 897 -28.46 -6.81 10.38
N ASN A 898 -28.74 -7.64 11.38
CA ASN A 898 -29.98 -7.51 12.13
C ASN A 898 -29.81 -7.84 13.62
N ASP A 899 -30.49 -7.06 14.45
CA ASP A 899 -30.39 -7.12 15.92
C ASP A 899 -31.07 -8.36 16.53
N GLU A 900 -31.81 -9.18 15.74
CA GLU A 900 -32.38 -10.46 16.17
C GLU A 900 -32.06 -11.67 15.26
N ARG A 901 -32.38 -11.58 13.96
CA ARG A 901 -32.53 -12.74 13.06
C ARG A 901 -32.17 -12.39 11.62
N GLY A 902 -31.40 -13.23 10.94
CA GLY A 902 -31.18 -13.14 9.49
C GLY A 902 -30.54 -11.82 9.06
N GLY A 903 -29.21 -11.73 9.09
CA GLY A 903 -28.49 -10.50 8.73
C GLY A 903 -28.68 -10.12 7.27
N ALA A 904 -28.58 -11.09 6.34
CA ALA A 904 -28.97 -10.88 4.95
C ALA A 904 -30.49 -11.00 4.77
N ILE A 905 -31.10 -12.11 5.22
CA ILE A 905 -32.48 -12.47 4.89
C ILE A 905 -33.23 -13.00 6.12
N ILE A 906 -34.44 -12.49 6.37
CA ILE A 906 -35.47 -13.23 7.10
C ILE A 906 -36.48 -13.80 6.09
N TRP A 907 -36.77 -15.10 6.21
CA TRP A 907 -37.57 -15.84 5.25
C TRP A 907 -38.76 -16.51 5.96
N ASP A 908 -39.89 -15.81 6.00
CA ASP A 908 -41.15 -16.21 6.63
C ASP A 908 -42.20 -16.62 5.58
N ALA A 909 -41.76 -17.37 4.58
CA ALA A 909 -42.56 -17.89 3.48
C ALA A 909 -42.06 -19.24 2.97
N SER A 910 -42.95 -20.04 2.38
CA SER A 910 -42.67 -21.41 1.93
C SER A 910 -42.25 -21.49 0.46
N ASN A 911 -41.62 -22.61 0.08
CA ASN A 911 -41.21 -22.93 -1.30
C ASN A 911 -40.23 -21.91 -1.93
N GLY A 912 -39.52 -21.12 -1.11
CA GLY A 912 -38.52 -20.17 -1.58
C GLY A 912 -37.23 -20.86 -2.03
N LYS A 913 -36.49 -20.17 -2.90
CA LYS A 913 -35.27 -20.67 -3.54
C LYS A 913 -34.15 -19.65 -3.45
N LEU A 914 -32.96 -20.07 -3.02
CA LEU A 914 -31.71 -19.35 -3.20
C LEU A 914 -30.76 -20.22 -4.03
N GLU A 915 -30.36 -19.73 -5.19
CA GLU A 915 -29.63 -20.53 -6.18
C GLU A 915 -28.36 -19.82 -6.65
N ASN A 916 -27.26 -20.56 -6.79
CA ASN A 916 -26.01 -20.11 -7.41
C ASN A 916 -25.46 -18.77 -6.88
N SER A 917 -25.72 -18.42 -5.62
CA SER A 917 -25.49 -17.07 -5.05
C SER A 917 -24.35 -17.03 -4.02
N ILE A 918 -23.85 -15.84 -3.69
CA ILE A 918 -22.81 -15.60 -2.67
C ILE A 918 -23.41 -14.81 -1.52
N ILE A 919 -23.17 -15.22 -0.27
CA ILE A 919 -23.75 -14.61 0.92
C ILE A 919 -22.65 -14.46 1.97
N GLU A 920 -22.18 -13.22 2.17
CA GLU A 920 -20.86 -12.96 2.75
C GLU A 920 -20.83 -11.79 3.76
N ASN A 921 -20.12 -11.94 4.88
CA ASN A 921 -19.96 -10.89 5.92
C ASN A 921 -21.28 -10.41 6.56
N ASN A 922 -22.29 -11.28 6.74
CA ASN A 922 -23.58 -10.92 7.35
C ASN A 922 -23.64 -11.33 8.83
N PHE A 923 -24.36 -10.56 9.66
CA PHE A 923 -24.44 -10.78 11.11
C PHE A 923 -25.88 -10.68 11.66
N ALA A 924 -26.28 -11.66 12.48
CA ALA A 924 -27.47 -11.60 13.32
C ALA A 924 -27.42 -12.67 14.42
N PRO A 925 -27.98 -12.45 15.63
CA PRO A 925 -27.95 -13.43 16.71
C PRO A 925 -28.47 -14.84 16.35
N ARG A 926 -29.45 -14.95 15.46
CA ARG A 926 -29.92 -16.25 14.91
C ARG A 926 -29.87 -16.21 13.38
N GLY A 927 -29.01 -17.05 12.78
CA GLY A 927 -28.85 -17.14 11.33
C GLY A 927 -28.13 -15.92 10.78
N GLY A 928 -26.79 -15.90 10.86
CA GLY A 928 -26.00 -14.70 10.60
C GLY A 928 -26.22 -14.14 9.19
N ALA A 929 -26.36 -15.02 8.20
CA ALA A 929 -26.93 -14.68 6.91
C ALA A 929 -28.46 -14.83 6.85
N ILE A 930 -29.01 -16.02 7.13
CA ILE A 930 -30.41 -16.36 6.82
C ILE A 930 -31.13 -16.97 8.03
N TYR A 931 -32.32 -16.46 8.35
CA TYR A 931 -33.27 -17.10 9.26
C TYR A 931 -34.47 -17.66 8.47
N LEU A 932 -34.62 -18.99 8.45
CA LEU A 932 -35.72 -19.70 7.78
C LEU A 932 -36.82 -20.09 8.78
N LYS A 933 -38.04 -19.57 8.55
CA LYS A 933 -39.20 -19.72 9.45
C LYS A 933 -40.36 -20.55 8.87
N LYS A 934 -40.38 -20.82 7.56
CA LYS A 934 -41.45 -21.55 6.86
C LYS A 934 -40.91 -22.64 5.92
N GLU A 935 -41.78 -23.57 5.58
CA GLU A 935 -41.42 -24.92 5.09
C GLU A 935 -40.99 -24.98 3.62
N ASN A 936 -40.36 -26.09 3.23
CA ASN A 936 -40.01 -26.43 1.84
C ASN A 936 -39.09 -25.41 1.12
N ASN A 937 -38.31 -24.63 1.88
CA ASN A 937 -37.32 -23.72 1.29
C ASN A 937 -36.08 -24.51 0.82
N THR A 938 -35.52 -24.12 -0.33
CA THR A 938 -34.40 -24.80 -1.00
C THR A 938 -33.23 -23.86 -1.21
N MET A 939 -32.04 -24.27 -0.78
CA MET A 939 -30.78 -23.54 -1.00
C MET A 939 -29.84 -24.42 -1.81
N THR A 940 -29.51 -24.06 -3.05
CA THR A 940 -28.71 -24.90 -3.96
C THR A 940 -27.52 -24.15 -4.58
N ASN A 941 -26.33 -24.77 -4.61
CA ASN A 941 -25.10 -24.25 -5.25
C ASN A 941 -24.62 -22.87 -4.72
N ASN A 942 -24.95 -22.49 -3.47
CA ASN A 942 -24.56 -21.20 -2.91
C ASN A 942 -23.21 -21.26 -2.16
N ASN A 943 -22.63 -20.09 -1.91
CA ASN A 943 -21.40 -19.95 -1.12
C ASN A 943 -21.61 -18.96 0.04
N PHE A 944 -21.62 -19.48 1.27
CA PHE A 944 -21.78 -18.75 2.51
C PHE A 944 -20.43 -18.54 3.19
N LYS A 945 -19.97 -17.28 3.30
CA LYS A 945 -18.66 -16.93 3.85
C LYS A 945 -18.68 -15.89 4.97
N TYR A 946 -17.86 -16.05 6.00
CA TYR A 946 -17.64 -15.01 7.02
C TYR A 946 -18.91 -14.47 7.69
N ASN A 947 -19.99 -15.28 7.75
CA ASN A 947 -21.23 -14.90 8.42
C ASN A 947 -21.17 -15.32 9.89
N SER A 948 -21.69 -14.51 10.81
CA SER A 948 -21.57 -14.73 12.26
C SER A 948 -22.89 -14.59 13.02
N ALA A 949 -23.10 -15.47 14.02
CA ALA A 949 -24.32 -15.54 14.84
C ALA A 949 -24.06 -16.13 16.24
N ALA A 950 -25.06 -16.10 17.13
CA ALA A 950 -25.03 -16.97 18.32
C ALA A 950 -25.50 -18.40 17.97
N TYR A 951 -26.42 -18.53 17.01
CA TYR A 951 -26.96 -19.81 16.54
C TYR A 951 -26.97 -19.85 15.00
N GLY A 952 -26.15 -20.72 14.41
CA GLY A 952 -26.05 -20.91 12.95
C GLY A 952 -25.40 -19.71 12.25
N GLY A 953 -24.08 -19.74 12.11
CA GLY A 953 -23.29 -18.60 11.60
C GLY A 953 -23.73 -18.12 10.21
N ALA A 954 -24.05 -19.05 9.32
CA ALA A 954 -24.73 -18.77 8.07
C ALA A 954 -26.26 -18.87 8.20
N ILE A 955 -26.81 -20.04 8.57
CA ILE A 955 -28.25 -20.32 8.49
C ILE A 955 -28.80 -20.82 9.83
N TYR A 956 -29.94 -20.26 10.25
CA TYR A 956 -30.79 -20.80 11.31
C TYR A 956 -32.11 -21.30 10.71
N VAL A 957 -32.48 -22.54 11.03
CA VAL A 957 -33.67 -23.21 10.54
C VAL A 957 -34.65 -23.50 11.69
N SER A 958 -35.84 -22.91 11.62
CA SER A 958 -37.01 -23.31 12.41
C SER A 958 -38.16 -23.76 11.50
N ALA A 959 -37.83 -24.46 10.43
CA ALA A 959 -38.68 -24.66 9.26
C ALA A 959 -38.56 -26.08 8.69
N ASN A 960 -39.69 -26.77 8.58
CA ASN A 960 -39.76 -28.18 8.18
C ASN A 960 -39.41 -28.37 6.70
N ASN A 961 -38.82 -29.53 6.36
CA ASN A 961 -38.46 -29.92 4.99
C ASN A 961 -37.61 -28.87 4.23
N THR A 962 -36.73 -28.16 4.94
CA THR A 962 -35.73 -27.28 4.33
C THR A 962 -34.69 -28.14 3.62
N THR A 963 -34.36 -27.85 2.37
CA THR A 963 -33.33 -28.59 1.62
C THR A 963 -32.10 -27.72 1.38
N LEU A 964 -30.94 -28.19 1.81
CA LEU A 964 -29.65 -27.58 1.54
C LEU A 964 -28.88 -28.53 0.62
N GLU A 965 -28.59 -28.12 -0.63
CA GLU A 965 -27.97 -28.98 -1.63
C GLU A 965 -26.71 -28.36 -2.26
N ASN A 966 -25.58 -29.07 -2.23
CA ASN A 966 -24.33 -28.69 -2.90
C ASN A 966 -23.79 -27.27 -2.56
N ASN A 967 -24.13 -26.72 -1.38
CA ASN A 967 -23.63 -25.41 -0.95
C ASN A 967 -22.24 -25.52 -0.31
N ILE A 968 -21.49 -24.42 -0.32
CA ILE A 968 -20.23 -24.27 0.42
C ILE A 968 -20.49 -23.35 1.63
N PHE A 969 -20.17 -23.83 2.82
CA PHE A 969 -20.15 -23.07 4.07
C PHE A 969 -18.69 -22.94 4.51
N GLN A 970 -18.09 -21.77 4.28
CA GLN A 970 -16.68 -21.50 4.57
C GLN A 970 -16.51 -20.39 5.63
N ASP A 971 -15.64 -20.60 6.62
CA ASP A 971 -15.20 -19.58 7.59
C ASP A 971 -16.37 -18.85 8.31
N ASN A 972 -17.50 -19.53 8.60
CA ASN A 972 -18.66 -18.96 9.32
C ASN A 972 -18.60 -19.28 10.82
N GLU A 973 -19.11 -18.38 11.66
CA GLU A 973 -18.90 -18.38 13.11
C GLU A 973 -20.22 -18.48 13.88
N ALA A 974 -20.36 -19.43 14.81
CA ALA A 974 -21.43 -19.35 15.82
C ALA A 974 -21.18 -20.18 17.07
N LYS A 975 -21.73 -19.73 18.22
CA LYS A 975 -21.68 -20.44 19.50
C LYS A 975 -22.30 -21.85 19.42
N ASN A 976 -23.38 -22.02 18.65
CA ASN A 976 -24.14 -23.26 18.57
C ASN A 976 -24.54 -23.65 17.13
N GLY A 977 -24.40 -24.94 16.81
CA GLY A 977 -24.94 -25.60 15.61
C GLY A 977 -24.17 -26.87 15.23
N PRO A 978 -24.78 -27.89 14.60
CA PRO A 978 -24.14 -29.16 14.26
C PRO A 978 -22.82 -29.05 13.46
N ASN A 979 -22.62 -27.97 12.69
CA ASN A 979 -21.36 -27.65 12.01
C ASN A 979 -20.98 -26.16 12.20
N TYR A 980 -21.47 -25.51 13.26
CA TYR A 980 -21.45 -24.05 13.54
C TYR A 980 -22.13 -23.14 12.49
N ALA A 981 -21.88 -23.34 11.19
CA ALA A 981 -22.48 -22.56 10.11
C ALA A 981 -24.00 -22.72 9.99
N VAL A 982 -24.54 -23.90 10.30
CA VAL A 982 -25.98 -24.19 10.23
C VAL A 982 -26.47 -24.62 11.60
N TYR A 983 -27.60 -24.07 12.05
CA TYR A 983 -28.34 -24.48 13.23
C TYR A 983 -29.78 -24.87 12.86
N THR A 984 -30.29 -25.95 13.45
CA THR A 984 -31.71 -26.34 13.36
C THR A 984 -32.26 -26.63 14.75
N THR A 985 -33.54 -26.31 14.97
CA THR A 985 -34.25 -26.68 16.21
C THR A 985 -34.62 -28.17 16.28
N ASN A 986 -34.55 -28.92 15.16
CA ASN A 986 -34.74 -30.37 15.09
C ASN A 986 -34.04 -30.93 13.85
N GLN A 987 -33.30 -32.04 13.98
CA GLN A 987 -32.60 -32.66 12.85
C GLN A 987 -33.55 -33.22 11.77
N LEU A 988 -34.80 -33.52 12.10
CA LEU A 988 -35.82 -33.98 11.14
C LEU A 988 -36.32 -32.88 10.15
N TYR A 989 -35.82 -31.65 10.25
CA TYR A 989 -36.32 -30.51 9.46
C TYR A 989 -35.39 -30.08 8.31
N VAL A 990 -34.18 -30.63 8.21
CA VAL A 990 -33.18 -30.24 7.19
C VAL A 990 -32.68 -31.46 6.40
N ASN A 991 -32.93 -31.45 5.10
CA ASN A 991 -32.28 -32.35 4.15
C ASN A 991 -30.92 -31.74 3.78
N ASP A 992 -29.86 -32.11 4.50
CA ASP A 992 -28.47 -31.71 4.18
C ASP A 992 -27.88 -32.71 3.17
N ILE A 993 -27.64 -32.24 1.95
CA ILE A 993 -27.21 -33.05 0.79
C ILE A 993 -25.96 -32.41 0.16
N ASN A 994 -24.86 -33.15 0.12
CA ASN A 994 -23.61 -32.78 -0.57
C ASN A 994 -23.00 -31.40 -0.17
N ASN A 995 -23.39 -30.80 0.95
CA ASN A 995 -22.84 -29.51 1.36
C ASN A 995 -21.40 -29.67 1.88
N THR A 996 -20.56 -28.69 1.57
CA THR A 996 -19.14 -28.67 1.96
C THR A 996 -18.93 -27.65 3.09
N TYR A 997 -18.50 -28.13 4.25
CA TYR A 997 -18.23 -27.30 5.43
C TYR A 997 -16.71 -27.15 5.63
N ILE A 998 -16.21 -25.90 5.64
CA ILE A 998 -14.79 -25.54 5.72
C ILE A 998 -14.59 -24.50 6.83
N ASN A 999 -13.70 -24.74 7.80
CA ASN A 999 -13.25 -23.76 8.81
C ASN A 999 -14.36 -23.04 9.62
N ASN A 1000 -15.56 -23.60 9.72
CA ASN A 1000 -16.63 -23.00 10.52
C ASN A 1000 -16.37 -23.27 12.01
N HIS A 1001 -16.53 -22.27 12.87
CA HIS A 1001 -15.98 -22.29 14.23
C HIS A 1001 -16.92 -21.73 15.30
N ALA A 1002 -16.62 -22.06 16.56
CA ALA A 1002 -17.31 -21.54 17.74
C ALA A 1002 -16.81 -20.13 18.10
N ALA A 1003 -17.71 -19.29 18.64
CA ALA A 1003 -17.35 -17.98 19.18
C ALA A 1003 -17.13 -18.08 20.70
N ASP A 1004 -15.90 -17.86 21.16
CA ASP A 1004 -15.53 -17.91 22.58
C ASP A 1004 -16.22 -16.80 23.39
N TYR A 1005 -16.89 -17.19 24.48
CA TYR A 1005 -17.50 -16.26 25.44
C TYR A 1005 -17.34 -16.74 26.87
N GLY A 1006 -16.49 -16.06 27.63
CA GLY A 1006 -16.49 -16.13 29.10
C GLY A 1006 -17.62 -15.29 29.68
N GLY A 1007 -18.71 -15.95 30.10
CA GLY A 1007 -19.76 -15.35 30.93
C GLY A 1007 -20.90 -14.61 30.20
N ASN A 1008 -22.08 -14.71 30.79
CA ASN A 1008 -23.29 -13.91 30.57
C ASN A 1008 -23.75 -13.69 29.12
N ALA A 1009 -24.60 -14.60 28.65
CA ALA A 1009 -25.87 -14.19 28.04
C ALA A 1009 -26.96 -14.40 29.10
N GLU A 1010 -27.83 -13.42 29.33
CA GLU A 1010 -28.99 -13.60 30.21
C GLU A 1010 -30.06 -14.44 29.50
N ASP A 1011 -30.58 -15.45 30.20
CA ASP A 1011 -31.43 -16.50 29.63
C ASP A 1011 -32.89 -16.29 30.05
N ASP A 1012 -33.68 -15.69 29.15
CA ASP A 1012 -35.09 -15.35 29.39
C ASP A 1012 -36.03 -15.99 28.34
N ASP A 1013 -35.92 -17.31 28.16
CA ASP A 1013 -36.97 -18.14 27.55
C ASP A 1013 -37.15 -19.45 28.34
N LYS A 1014 -37.94 -19.37 29.42
CA LYS A 1014 -38.12 -20.45 30.41
C LYS A 1014 -39.00 -21.60 29.89
N ASN A 1015 -38.50 -22.43 28.97
CA ASN A 1015 -39.06 -23.76 28.68
C ASN A 1015 -38.13 -24.70 27.87
N THR A 1016 -36.89 -24.91 28.34
CA THR A 1016 -35.98 -25.94 27.82
C THR A 1016 -36.02 -27.22 28.68
N PRO A 1017 -36.55 -28.35 28.17
CA PRO A 1017 -36.41 -29.65 28.84
C PRO A 1017 -34.95 -30.10 28.86
N SER A 1018 -34.49 -30.65 29.97
CA SER A 1018 -33.10 -31.11 30.13
C SER A 1018 -32.79 -32.31 29.23
N TYR A 1019 -31.87 -32.13 28.28
CA TYR A 1019 -31.45 -33.21 27.40
C TYR A 1019 -30.40 -34.10 28.10
N GLN A 1020 -30.78 -35.35 28.39
CA GLN A 1020 -29.89 -36.34 28.99
C GLN A 1020 -28.87 -36.85 27.96
N GLU A 1021 -27.60 -36.95 28.37
CA GLU A 1021 -26.50 -37.44 27.54
C GLU A 1021 -26.56 -38.97 27.37
N ASN A 1022 -27.40 -39.43 26.44
CA ASN A 1022 -27.56 -40.86 26.14
C ASN A 1022 -26.36 -41.41 25.35
N LYS A 1023 -25.26 -41.68 26.07
CA LYS A 1023 -24.08 -42.40 25.56
C LYS A 1023 -24.48 -43.74 24.95
N LYS A 1024 -24.34 -43.89 23.63
CA LYS A 1024 -24.18 -45.20 22.97
C LYS A 1024 -22.75 -45.34 22.45
N THR A 1025 -21.99 -46.19 23.13
CA THR A 1025 -20.61 -46.52 22.80
C THR A 1025 -20.51 -47.37 21.53
N VAL A 1026 -19.65 -46.95 20.60
CA VAL A 1026 -19.04 -47.85 19.60
C VAL A 1026 -17.53 -47.62 19.61
N ASN A 1027 -16.86 -48.36 20.49
CA ASN A 1027 -15.43 -48.70 20.55
C ASN A 1027 -14.41 -47.70 19.96
N ASN A 1028 -13.70 -47.02 20.86
CA ASN A 1028 -12.35 -46.53 20.57
C ASN A 1028 -11.42 -47.69 20.19
N GLN A 1029 -11.01 -47.77 18.93
CA GLN A 1029 -9.75 -48.42 18.55
C GLN A 1029 -8.80 -47.41 17.94
N LYS A 1030 -7.53 -47.52 18.31
CA LYS A 1030 -6.43 -46.68 17.80
C LYS A 1030 -6.18 -47.07 16.34
N THR A 1031 -6.74 -46.31 15.39
CA THR A 1031 -6.48 -46.47 13.95
C THR A 1031 -5.81 -45.21 13.40
N THR A 1032 -4.84 -45.41 12.51
CA THR A 1032 -4.17 -44.32 11.80
C THR A 1032 -5.16 -43.57 10.91
N HIS A 1033 -4.97 -42.25 10.76
CA HIS A 1033 -5.78 -41.42 9.86
C HIS A 1033 -5.49 -41.76 8.39
N ASN A 1034 -6.15 -42.80 7.87
CA ASN A 1034 -6.22 -43.07 6.45
C ASN A 1034 -7.08 -42.00 5.77
N VAL A 1035 -6.43 -41.08 5.05
CA VAL A 1035 -7.08 -40.11 4.16
C VAL A 1035 -7.70 -40.87 2.98
N ASN A 1036 -8.97 -41.26 3.10
CA ASN A 1036 -9.77 -41.76 1.97
C ASN A 1036 -11.28 -41.80 2.27
N ASN A 1037 -11.94 -40.64 2.16
CA ASN A 1037 -13.39 -40.59 1.92
C ASN A 1037 -13.76 -39.33 1.13
N ILE A 1038 -13.15 -39.19 -0.06
CA ILE A 1038 -13.53 -38.18 -1.05
C ILE A 1038 -14.93 -38.53 -1.58
N ALA A 1039 -15.80 -37.53 -1.73
CA ALA A 1039 -17.14 -37.71 -2.31
C ALA A 1039 -17.04 -38.35 -3.71
N LYS A 1040 -17.83 -39.38 -4.00
CA LYS A 1040 -17.76 -40.13 -5.26
C LYS A 1040 -18.74 -39.56 -6.27
N ILE A 1041 -18.25 -38.78 -7.23
CA ILE A 1041 -19.04 -38.31 -8.38
C ILE A 1041 -19.40 -39.50 -9.28
N THR A 1042 -20.62 -39.50 -9.84
CA THR A 1042 -21.11 -40.60 -10.69
C THR A 1042 -21.91 -40.08 -11.89
N VAL A 1043 -21.23 -39.98 -13.04
CA VAL A 1043 -21.88 -39.51 -14.27
C VAL A 1043 -22.99 -40.46 -14.70
N LYS A 1044 -24.16 -39.92 -15.04
CA LYS A 1044 -25.28 -40.66 -15.63
C LYS A 1044 -25.46 -40.28 -17.09
N LYS A 1045 -25.64 -41.30 -17.94
CA LYS A 1045 -26.12 -41.18 -19.31
C LYS A 1045 -27.25 -42.17 -19.53
N ASN A 1046 -28.42 -41.72 -19.99
CA ASN A 1046 -29.58 -42.58 -20.29
C ASN A 1046 -29.90 -43.59 -19.16
N ASN A 1047 -29.96 -43.10 -17.92
CA ASN A 1047 -30.10 -43.86 -16.66
C ASN A 1047 -29.00 -44.88 -16.32
N LYS A 1048 -27.97 -45.08 -17.17
CA LYS A 1048 -26.80 -45.90 -16.87
C LYS A 1048 -25.80 -45.07 -16.06
N VAL A 1049 -25.43 -45.58 -14.87
CA VAL A 1049 -24.44 -44.96 -13.98
C VAL A 1049 -23.02 -45.37 -14.41
N ILE A 1050 -22.20 -44.40 -14.80
CA ILE A 1050 -20.77 -44.56 -15.05
C ILE A 1050 -20.05 -44.17 -13.76
N LYS A 1051 -19.39 -45.15 -13.13
CA LYS A 1051 -18.56 -44.89 -11.94
C LYS A 1051 -17.30 -44.16 -12.35
N ILE A 1052 -16.95 -43.10 -11.64
CA ILE A 1052 -15.75 -42.30 -11.88
C ILE A 1052 -14.84 -42.41 -10.66
N ASN A 1053 -13.56 -42.66 -10.91
CA ASN A 1053 -12.53 -42.67 -9.88
C ASN A 1053 -11.93 -41.25 -9.79
N ASN A 1054 -11.59 -40.82 -8.56
CA ASN A 1054 -10.94 -39.54 -8.27
C ASN A 1054 -11.65 -38.29 -8.84
N ASN A 1055 -12.95 -38.39 -9.15
CA ASN A 1055 -13.79 -37.32 -9.70
C ASN A 1055 -13.28 -36.67 -11.00
N GLN A 1056 -12.55 -37.45 -11.81
CA GLN A 1056 -11.94 -36.97 -13.06
C GLN A 1056 -12.57 -37.64 -14.28
N LEU A 1057 -12.92 -36.82 -15.27
CA LEU A 1057 -13.20 -37.29 -16.62
C LEU A 1057 -11.87 -37.75 -17.23
N THR A 1058 -11.66 -39.05 -17.38
CA THR A 1058 -10.52 -39.63 -18.11
C THR A 1058 -10.92 -40.09 -19.51
N LEU A 1059 -9.94 -40.45 -20.34
CA LEU A 1059 -10.17 -41.05 -21.65
C LEU A 1059 -11.01 -42.34 -21.57
N ALA A 1060 -10.79 -43.19 -20.56
CA ALA A 1060 -11.66 -44.33 -20.25
C ALA A 1060 -13.11 -43.89 -20.03
N THR A 1061 -13.33 -42.87 -19.20
CA THR A 1061 -14.68 -42.37 -18.89
C THR A 1061 -15.34 -41.76 -20.13
N LEU A 1062 -14.60 -41.02 -20.96
CA LEU A 1062 -15.11 -40.43 -22.20
C LEU A 1062 -15.51 -41.51 -23.22
N ASN A 1063 -14.65 -42.51 -23.44
CA ASN A 1063 -14.94 -43.68 -24.26
C ASN A 1063 -16.22 -44.40 -23.77
N ASN A 1064 -16.41 -44.53 -22.45
CA ASN A 1064 -17.62 -45.12 -21.86
C ASN A 1064 -18.87 -44.23 -21.96
N ILE A 1065 -18.73 -42.89 -21.99
CA ILE A 1065 -19.84 -41.95 -22.21
C ILE A 1065 -20.35 -42.06 -23.65
N PHE A 1066 -19.45 -42.02 -24.63
CA PHE A 1066 -19.84 -42.03 -26.05
C PHE A 1066 -20.06 -43.42 -26.64
N GLY A 1067 -19.48 -44.48 -26.05
CA GLY A 1067 -19.49 -45.82 -26.62
C GLY A 1067 -18.54 -45.97 -27.81
N LEU A 1068 -17.50 -45.13 -27.87
CA LEU A 1068 -16.54 -45.01 -28.96
C LEU A 1068 -15.11 -45.16 -28.40
N ASN A 1069 -14.13 -45.28 -29.29
CA ASN A 1069 -12.72 -45.24 -28.92
C ASN A 1069 -12.06 -43.97 -29.46
N PHE A 1070 -11.59 -43.10 -28.55
CA PHE A 1070 -10.87 -41.86 -28.86
C PHE A 1070 -9.36 -41.95 -28.56
N THR A 1071 -8.76 -43.14 -28.52
CA THR A 1071 -7.29 -43.31 -28.41
C THR A 1071 -6.58 -43.05 -29.73
N ASN A 1072 -5.33 -42.57 -29.68
CA ASN A 1072 -4.46 -42.37 -30.85
C ASN A 1072 -5.09 -41.47 -31.91
N GLY A 1073 -5.30 -40.20 -31.57
CA GLY A 1073 -5.78 -39.16 -32.48
C GLY A 1073 -5.87 -37.80 -31.79
N HIS A 1074 -6.20 -36.73 -32.52
CA HIS A 1074 -6.35 -35.40 -31.91
C HIS A 1074 -7.76 -35.22 -31.35
N LEU A 1075 -7.86 -34.93 -30.05
CA LEU A 1075 -9.11 -34.88 -29.30
C LEU A 1075 -9.33 -33.50 -28.67
N ALA A 1076 -10.37 -32.81 -29.12
CA ALA A 1076 -10.91 -31.62 -28.47
C ALA A 1076 -12.19 -31.99 -27.71
N VAL A 1077 -12.24 -31.66 -26.41
CA VAL A 1077 -13.42 -31.89 -25.56
C VAL A 1077 -13.92 -30.56 -25.03
N TYR A 1078 -15.22 -30.34 -25.15
CA TYR A 1078 -15.94 -29.17 -24.69
C TYR A 1078 -16.99 -29.60 -23.66
N ILE A 1079 -17.18 -28.79 -22.62
CA ILE A 1079 -18.29 -28.95 -21.66
C ILE A 1079 -19.04 -27.61 -21.59
N ASP A 1080 -20.35 -27.64 -21.80
CA ASP A 1080 -21.23 -26.46 -21.96
C ASP A 1080 -20.66 -25.43 -22.96
N GLY A 1081 -20.19 -25.91 -24.11
CA GLY A 1081 -19.55 -25.11 -25.16
C GLY A 1081 -18.15 -24.57 -24.84
N LYS A 1082 -17.63 -24.76 -23.62
CA LYS A 1082 -16.28 -24.34 -23.22
C LYS A 1082 -15.28 -25.47 -23.49
N LEU A 1083 -14.24 -25.20 -24.27
CA LEU A 1083 -13.11 -26.12 -24.46
C LEU A 1083 -12.43 -26.40 -23.12
N VAL A 1084 -12.34 -27.68 -22.74
CA VAL A 1084 -11.75 -28.16 -21.49
C VAL A 1084 -10.48 -29.00 -21.69
N PHE A 1085 -10.35 -29.65 -22.85
CA PHE A 1085 -9.20 -30.45 -23.26
C PHE A 1085 -8.99 -30.29 -24.77
N ASN A 1086 -7.74 -30.25 -25.23
CA ASN A 1086 -7.41 -30.14 -26.65
C ASN A 1086 -5.99 -30.64 -26.91
N ASP A 1087 -5.81 -31.94 -27.06
CA ASP A 1087 -4.49 -32.55 -27.24
C ASP A 1087 -4.58 -33.88 -28.02
N THR A 1088 -3.44 -34.46 -28.36
CA THR A 1088 -3.37 -35.81 -28.94
C THR A 1088 -3.51 -36.85 -27.82
N THR A 1089 -4.43 -37.79 -28.00
CA THR A 1089 -4.58 -38.95 -27.10
C THR A 1089 -3.64 -40.09 -27.50
N THR A 1090 -3.18 -40.85 -26.53
CA THR A 1090 -2.49 -42.13 -26.74
C THR A 1090 -3.46 -43.29 -26.54
N ASP A 1091 -2.94 -44.50 -26.33
CA ASP A 1091 -3.66 -45.67 -25.82
C ASP A 1091 -3.85 -45.67 -24.29
N ASP A 1092 -3.31 -44.68 -23.57
CA ASP A 1092 -3.49 -44.55 -22.12
C ASP A 1092 -4.91 -44.08 -21.75
N LEU A 1093 -5.78 -45.05 -21.49
CA LEU A 1093 -7.13 -44.82 -21.02
C LEU A 1093 -7.21 -44.12 -19.65
N SER A 1094 -6.11 -44.00 -18.90
CA SER A 1094 -6.07 -43.24 -17.64
C SER A 1094 -5.87 -41.73 -17.82
N GLN A 1095 -5.51 -41.26 -19.03
CA GLN A 1095 -5.27 -39.86 -19.36
C GLN A 1095 -6.42 -38.96 -18.89
N ILE A 1096 -6.11 -37.97 -18.03
CA ILE A 1096 -7.09 -37.07 -17.41
C ILE A 1096 -7.44 -35.96 -18.41
N ILE A 1097 -8.73 -35.86 -18.73
CA ILE A 1097 -9.29 -34.89 -19.68
C ILE A 1097 -9.83 -33.67 -18.92
N TYR A 1098 -10.62 -33.89 -17.86
CA TYR A 1098 -11.14 -32.80 -17.04
C TYR A 1098 -11.40 -33.21 -15.58
N ASP A 1099 -11.51 -32.20 -14.73
CA ASP A 1099 -11.76 -32.32 -13.29
C ASP A 1099 -13.23 -31.97 -13.00
N LEU A 1100 -14.05 -32.98 -12.70
CA LEU A 1100 -15.51 -32.82 -12.62
C LEU A 1100 -15.96 -32.09 -11.36
N LEU A 1101 -15.08 -31.94 -10.35
CA LEU A 1101 -15.34 -31.06 -9.19
C LEU A 1101 -15.45 -29.57 -9.57
N LYS A 1102 -15.09 -29.21 -10.81
CA LYS A 1102 -15.27 -27.85 -11.36
C LYS A 1102 -16.60 -27.67 -12.09
N LEU A 1103 -17.37 -28.73 -12.26
CA LEU A 1103 -18.76 -28.65 -12.69
C LEU A 1103 -19.63 -28.53 -11.44
N LEU A 1104 -20.75 -27.82 -11.55
CA LEU A 1104 -21.76 -27.82 -10.50
C LEU A 1104 -22.58 -29.12 -10.61
N SER A 1105 -23.26 -29.53 -9.55
CA SER A 1105 -24.22 -30.64 -9.64
C SER A 1105 -25.32 -30.26 -10.65
N GLY A 1106 -25.54 -31.09 -11.67
CA GLY A 1106 -26.47 -30.76 -12.75
C GLY A 1106 -26.28 -31.54 -14.06
N ASN A 1107 -27.03 -31.11 -15.08
CA ASN A 1107 -26.92 -31.59 -16.45
C ASN A 1107 -25.97 -30.70 -17.25
N HIS A 1108 -25.03 -31.31 -17.96
CA HIS A 1108 -24.04 -30.64 -18.80
C HIS A 1108 -24.07 -31.20 -20.22
N GLU A 1109 -23.89 -30.33 -21.22
CA GLU A 1109 -23.55 -30.79 -22.57
C GLU A 1109 -22.07 -31.13 -22.60
N ILE A 1110 -21.73 -32.35 -23.03
CA ILE A 1110 -20.36 -32.73 -23.38
C ILE A 1110 -20.27 -32.96 -24.89
N LYS A 1111 -19.39 -32.21 -25.54
CA LYS A 1111 -19.12 -32.29 -26.97
C LYS A 1111 -17.67 -32.72 -27.20
N VAL A 1112 -17.47 -33.60 -28.16
CA VAL A 1112 -16.18 -34.16 -28.56
C VAL A 1112 -15.97 -33.93 -30.05
N GLU A 1113 -14.81 -33.41 -30.42
CA GLU A 1113 -14.30 -33.40 -31.79
C GLU A 1113 -13.03 -34.26 -31.82
N PHE A 1114 -13.04 -35.34 -32.58
CA PHE A 1114 -11.94 -36.30 -32.66
C PHE A 1114 -11.47 -36.48 -34.10
N THR A 1115 -10.18 -36.33 -34.32
CA THR A 1115 -9.51 -36.54 -35.61
C THR A 1115 -8.62 -37.76 -35.52
N ASP A 1116 -8.93 -38.79 -36.31
CA ASP A 1116 -8.17 -40.03 -36.37
C ASP A 1116 -6.83 -39.88 -37.12
N ASN A 1117 -6.02 -40.95 -37.10
CA ASN A 1117 -4.70 -40.98 -37.77
C ASN A 1117 -4.78 -40.93 -39.31
N GLU A 1118 -5.98 -41.05 -39.91
CA GLU A 1118 -6.21 -40.82 -41.35
C GLU A 1118 -6.54 -39.33 -41.64
N GLY A 1119 -6.56 -38.49 -40.61
CA GLY A 1119 -6.82 -37.05 -40.70
C GLY A 1119 -8.30 -36.68 -40.73
N LYS A 1120 -9.21 -37.61 -40.42
CA LYS A 1120 -10.65 -37.41 -40.53
C LYS A 1120 -11.26 -36.99 -39.19
N THR A 1121 -11.68 -35.72 -39.12
CA THR A 1121 -12.40 -35.18 -37.95
C THR A 1121 -13.87 -35.61 -37.96
N ASN A 1122 -14.36 -36.08 -36.81
CA ASN A 1122 -15.77 -36.38 -36.55
C ASN A 1122 -16.20 -35.70 -35.24
N THR A 1123 -17.47 -35.32 -35.14
CA THR A 1123 -18.02 -34.58 -33.98
C THR A 1123 -19.16 -35.35 -33.32
N TYR A 1124 -19.18 -35.38 -31.99
CA TYR A 1124 -20.17 -36.07 -31.17
C TYR A 1124 -20.63 -35.16 -30.02
N THR A 1125 -21.90 -35.19 -29.66
CA THR A 1125 -22.45 -34.43 -28.52
C THR A 1125 -23.38 -35.32 -27.71
N GLU A 1126 -23.28 -35.24 -26.39
CA GLU A 1126 -24.10 -35.98 -25.42
C GLU A 1126 -24.47 -35.09 -24.23
N THR A 1127 -25.56 -35.43 -23.53
CA THR A 1127 -25.89 -34.81 -22.24
C THR A 1127 -25.56 -35.77 -21.11
N ILE A 1128 -24.79 -35.29 -20.13
CA ILE A 1128 -24.44 -36.04 -18.92
C ILE A 1128 -24.99 -35.34 -17.68
N THR A 1129 -25.48 -36.10 -16.70
CA THR A 1129 -25.69 -35.60 -15.34
C THR A 1129 -24.48 -35.98 -14.51
N VAL A 1130 -23.91 -35.04 -13.75
CA VAL A 1130 -22.69 -35.23 -12.91
C VAL A 1130 -23.06 -35.58 -11.47
#